data_AF-A0A9P8VL34-F1
#
_entry.id   AF-A0A9P8VL34-F1
#
_cell.length_a   1.000
_cell.length_b   1.000
_cell.length_c   1.000
_cell.angle_alpha   90.00
_cell.angle_beta   90.00
_cell.angle_gamma   90.00
#
_symmetry.space_group_name_H-M   'P 1'
#
loop_
_entity.id
_entity.type
_entity.pdbx_description
1 polymer ?
#
loop_
_entity_poly.entity_id
_entity_poly.type
_entity_poly.pdbx_seq_one_letter_code
_entity_poly.pdbx_strand_id
1 'polypeptide(L)'
;SWEIKAKWARAQRDASLARVEPPLEGVPDGPDLPLSSQDLPRKILTPREVEITEKYGITELLALLRERIISVEEVTRAFLRRAALAQAATNCLTELLWDLAITRAKALDALPEPKGALFGLPISAKEQQGMVGEGVTTSAGMAAWIGKEHGSNLLYDTLWAEGCVFFARTTQPQAIMHLETETPVYGRTVNPYNRNLTPGGSSGGESALLGMRGSILGIGSDIGGSIRCPSAHVGIYGFKPSMKRISAAGSKAPMAGRDTIWGCTGPMAVDRDGLELIMKVALAAKPWRIDPSVIVKEWMPYTFTRPPKIAIQWTDGVVQPHPPMIRALREVAESCRAAGMEVVDWDCKDLDHGLAWDILSALYWPDGGKEVLDMFEEVGEPLLPLTKFIIHEQPTVKSLSVTELMELCVKRDAYRARYARAWADTGKTGREVDVILCPPSFGAAPPHEQSRYWGYTAQWNLLDYPGAVFPVTKVDPAVDVKDTNYIPKNDKDRFAYEMYDPETFRDAPISLQVVARKQEDEKVLAALVEIERAMGRNHGADGALHRSYVVHPEDAIEALPPGTFQLIDTTGNIKGRHADGKGQEDVLLMPRPSQDPDDPLNWTFKRKVLATACVIMYTITIAIPSSAVYSIVTPIRRETDLTLTDINNGTGIMFLFYGWGCIFWQAIALQYGKRPVYLFTLVAAVIILATAPLCTTSGPYLANRIILGFFGSPVESLCEISITDIWFSHERPKFMAWYGWSLALCGKLAPMLSGFINVGMGWKWTLWWCAIWNAMAFVFCFFFMEETNYDRKHDHVLEGQVAEDEVAPTAAGEKSDTASDGTVPVDQGESAEIQWPRKTFWSKLSLKDKPRPNRLLDIMIAPFKGFTYPAVVYAGLMYGANSLVWQGFQNGTIGTVYTLQYGFSTAGVAAAYSGGVIGTIIGGYYCGKVGNMLTIRMARRNGGISEPEHTLYLFVVSIFLVPFGMILYGLGVTYHVHWFALVMTQVAMAINAALCVAGALNYAISSYTELSGDMVTTCVLIRNTMSFATNYGVTPWLNASGYLVVYCTVAGIGLVWNASLFVMTRYGRDLRQWTAKRYWRDVERARAKGLSH
;
A
#
# COMPACT_ATOMS: atom_id res chain seq x y z
N SER A 1 6.54 -51.81 -19.63
CA SER A 1 7.86 -51.18 -19.78
C SER A 1 7.71 -49.69 -20.09
N TRP A 2 8.82 -48.96 -20.11
CA TRP A 2 8.87 -47.52 -20.38
C TRP A 2 8.48 -47.16 -21.82
N GLU A 3 8.77 -47.99 -22.83
CA GLU A 3 8.47 -47.68 -24.24
C GLU A 3 6.97 -47.53 -24.49
N ILE A 4 6.16 -48.39 -23.86
CA ILE A 4 4.70 -48.34 -23.95
C ILE A 4 4.18 -47.03 -23.36
N LYS A 5 4.69 -46.64 -22.19
CA LYS A 5 4.33 -45.40 -21.49
C LYS A 5 4.81 -44.16 -22.26
N ALA A 6 6.02 -44.18 -22.80
CA ALA A 6 6.58 -43.11 -23.63
C ALA A 6 5.80 -42.94 -24.94
N LYS A 7 5.43 -44.05 -25.61
CA LYS A 7 4.57 -44.02 -26.80
C LYS A 7 3.20 -43.40 -26.50
N TRP A 8 2.60 -43.76 -25.37
CA TRP A 8 1.33 -43.14 -24.93
C TRP A 8 1.50 -41.64 -24.66
N ALA A 9 2.54 -41.22 -23.92
CA ALA A 9 2.77 -39.81 -23.59
C ALA A 9 3.06 -38.96 -24.85
N ARG A 10 3.85 -39.47 -25.79
CA ARG A 10 4.06 -38.83 -27.11
C ARG A 10 2.74 -38.72 -27.89
N ALA A 11 1.92 -39.77 -27.90
CA ALA A 11 0.63 -39.72 -28.59
C ALA A 11 -0.33 -38.67 -28.01
N GLN A 12 -0.34 -38.45 -26.68
CA GLN A 12 -1.11 -37.35 -26.08
C GLN A 12 -0.58 -35.97 -26.51
N ARG A 13 0.76 -35.77 -26.44
CA ARG A 13 1.40 -34.54 -26.92
C ARG A 13 1.08 -34.27 -28.38
N ASP A 14 1.27 -35.27 -29.24
CA ASP A 14 1.13 -35.11 -30.70
C ASP A 14 -0.34 -34.89 -31.08
N ALA A 15 -1.30 -35.50 -30.36
CA ALA A 15 -2.73 -35.19 -30.48
C ALA A 15 -3.07 -33.75 -30.03
N SER A 16 -2.41 -33.24 -28.97
CA SER A 16 -2.57 -31.85 -28.51
C SER A 16 -2.03 -30.83 -29.51
N LEU A 17 -0.92 -31.15 -30.21
CA LEU A 17 -0.35 -30.34 -31.29
C LEU A 17 -1.23 -30.35 -32.54
N ALA A 18 -1.92 -31.46 -32.83
CA ALA A 18 -2.85 -31.57 -33.96
C ALA A 18 -4.12 -30.70 -33.82
N ARG A 19 -4.36 -30.08 -32.65
CA ARG A 19 -5.43 -29.10 -32.43
C ARG A 19 -5.13 -27.70 -33.00
N VAL A 20 -3.88 -27.43 -33.36
CA VAL A 20 -3.42 -26.09 -33.73
C VAL A 20 -4.13 -25.58 -34.98
N GLU A 21 -4.88 -24.48 -34.82
CA GLU A 21 -5.74 -23.90 -35.85
C GLU A 21 -5.37 -22.43 -36.16
N PRO A 22 -5.13 -22.07 -37.44
CA PRO A 22 -4.93 -22.99 -38.57
C PRO A 22 -3.69 -23.89 -38.34
N PRO A 23 -3.49 -24.95 -39.14
CA PRO A 23 -2.25 -25.73 -39.12
C PRO A 23 -1.00 -24.84 -39.41
N LEU A 24 0.18 -25.33 -39.05
CA LEU A 24 1.44 -24.72 -39.45
C LEU A 24 1.86 -25.28 -40.81
N GLU A 25 1.99 -24.40 -41.81
CA GLU A 25 2.43 -24.76 -43.16
C GLU A 25 3.91 -24.41 -43.37
N GLY A 26 4.63 -25.18 -44.19
CA GLY A 26 6.02 -24.88 -44.56
C GLY A 26 7.09 -25.09 -43.48
N VAL A 27 6.75 -25.70 -42.33
CA VAL A 27 7.73 -26.07 -41.30
C VAL A 27 8.69 -27.12 -41.88
N PRO A 28 10.02 -26.91 -41.84
CA PRO A 28 10.98 -27.91 -42.33
C PRO A 28 10.93 -29.20 -41.51
N ASP A 29 11.12 -30.34 -42.17
CA ASP A 29 11.27 -31.62 -41.51
C ASP A 29 12.56 -31.68 -40.67
N GLY A 30 12.61 -32.61 -39.70
CA GLY A 30 13.70 -32.72 -38.72
C GLY A 30 15.14 -32.61 -39.25
N PRO A 31 15.49 -33.23 -40.41
CA PRO A 31 16.79 -33.10 -41.06
C PRO A 31 17.07 -31.73 -41.71
N ASP A 32 16.03 -31.05 -42.22
CA ASP A 32 16.11 -29.80 -42.97
C ASP A 32 15.98 -28.54 -42.08
N LEU A 33 15.64 -28.74 -40.80
CA LEU A 33 15.61 -27.67 -39.79
C LEU A 33 16.99 -26.99 -39.63
N PRO A 34 17.07 -25.65 -39.73
CA PRO A 34 18.33 -24.90 -39.69
C PRO A 34 19.05 -25.01 -38.35
N LEU A 35 20.37 -24.76 -38.36
CA LEU A 35 21.21 -24.78 -37.15
C LEU A 35 20.68 -23.81 -36.07
N SER A 36 20.31 -22.59 -36.48
CA SER A 36 19.60 -21.62 -35.64
C SER A 36 18.13 -21.56 -36.05
N SER A 37 17.24 -21.67 -35.06
CA SER A 37 15.78 -21.64 -35.26
C SER A 37 15.18 -20.24 -35.12
N GLN A 38 15.99 -19.23 -34.78
CA GLN A 38 15.55 -17.86 -34.47
C GLN A 38 14.74 -17.19 -35.60
N ASP A 39 15.03 -17.49 -36.86
CA ASP A 39 14.32 -16.92 -38.02
C ASP A 39 13.06 -17.69 -38.45
N LEU A 40 12.81 -18.89 -37.92
CA LEU A 40 11.65 -19.69 -38.31
C LEU A 40 10.30 -18.98 -38.06
N PRO A 41 10.06 -18.30 -36.91
CA PRO A 41 8.79 -17.62 -36.65
C PRO A 41 8.42 -16.60 -37.73
N ARG A 42 9.39 -15.84 -38.25
CA ARG A 42 9.18 -14.82 -39.30
C ARG A 42 8.95 -15.40 -40.70
N LYS A 43 9.24 -16.69 -40.90
CA LYS A 43 9.03 -17.41 -42.16
C LYS A 43 7.70 -18.17 -42.19
N ILE A 44 7.21 -18.60 -41.02
CA ILE A 44 6.07 -19.53 -40.88
C ILE A 44 4.82 -18.89 -40.28
N LEU A 45 4.97 -17.97 -39.33
CA LEU A 45 3.84 -17.32 -38.68
C LEU A 45 3.40 -16.08 -39.45
N THR A 46 2.14 -15.68 -39.28
CA THR A 46 1.63 -14.45 -39.87
C THR A 46 2.33 -13.22 -39.24
N PRO A 47 2.43 -12.09 -39.96
CA PRO A 47 3.03 -10.87 -39.41
C PRO A 47 2.38 -10.40 -38.10
N ARG A 48 1.07 -10.67 -37.92
CA ARG A 48 0.33 -10.33 -36.69
C ARG A 48 0.71 -11.21 -35.50
N GLU A 49 0.93 -12.50 -35.71
CA GLU A 49 1.39 -13.41 -34.67
C GLU A 49 2.82 -13.08 -34.23
N VAL A 50 3.69 -12.75 -35.19
CA VAL A 50 5.04 -12.25 -34.91
C VAL A 50 4.98 -10.92 -34.15
N GLU A 51 4.10 -9.99 -34.55
CA GLU A 51 3.89 -8.73 -33.82
C GLU A 51 3.52 -8.99 -32.35
N ILE A 52 2.46 -9.77 -32.10
CA ILE A 52 1.97 -10.06 -30.74
C ILE A 52 3.05 -10.69 -29.86
N THR A 53 3.90 -11.56 -30.43
CA THR A 53 4.88 -12.36 -29.67
C THR A 53 6.29 -11.75 -29.59
N GLU A 54 6.62 -10.73 -30.39
CA GLU A 54 7.95 -10.06 -30.37
C GLU A 54 7.91 -8.58 -29.97
N LYS A 55 6.83 -7.85 -30.25
CA LYS A 55 6.81 -6.37 -30.15
C LYS A 55 6.67 -5.86 -28.72
N TYR A 56 5.93 -6.57 -27.88
CA TYR A 56 5.46 -6.09 -26.58
C TYR A 56 6.22 -6.72 -25.42
N GLY A 57 6.60 -5.90 -24.43
CA GLY A 57 6.99 -6.40 -23.11
C GLY A 57 5.77 -6.90 -22.31
N ILE A 58 6.00 -7.62 -21.22
CA ILE A 58 4.93 -8.20 -20.38
C ILE A 58 3.97 -7.13 -19.86
N THR A 59 4.50 -6.00 -19.37
CA THR A 59 3.71 -4.87 -18.86
C THR A 59 2.85 -4.22 -19.95
N GLU A 60 3.38 -4.12 -21.18
CA GLU A 60 2.68 -3.55 -22.33
C GLU A 60 1.57 -4.48 -22.83
N LEU A 61 1.85 -5.77 -22.96
CA LEU A 61 0.87 -6.77 -23.37
C LEU A 61 -0.30 -6.86 -22.37
N LEU A 62 -0.01 -6.78 -21.06
CA LEU A 62 -1.03 -6.70 -20.02
C LEU A 62 -1.90 -5.44 -20.15
N ALA A 63 -1.31 -4.28 -20.47
CA ALA A 63 -2.07 -3.05 -20.70
C ALA A 63 -3.04 -3.21 -21.89
N LEU A 64 -2.55 -3.73 -23.03
CA LEU A 64 -3.37 -3.98 -24.23
C LEU A 64 -4.52 -4.96 -23.99
N LEU A 65 -4.28 -6.01 -23.19
CA LEU A 65 -5.30 -6.99 -22.78
C LEU A 65 -6.34 -6.37 -21.84
N ARG A 66 -5.93 -5.57 -20.85
CA ARG A 66 -6.85 -4.86 -19.93
C ARG A 66 -7.69 -3.82 -20.66
N GLU A 67 -7.08 -3.04 -21.57
CA GLU A 67 -7.78 -2.06 -22.39
C GLU A 67 -8.62 -2.68 -23.52
N ARG A 68 -8.51 -4.00 -23.73
CA ARG A 68 -9.19 -4.77 -24.80
C ARG A 68 -8.87 -4.26 -26.21
N ILE A 69 -7.66 -3.72 -26.40
CA ILE A 69 -7.12 -3.35 -27.71
C ILE A 69 -6.80 -4.62 -28.52
N ILE A 70 -6.44 -5.70 -27.83
CA ILE A 70 -6.25 -7.05 -28.37
C ILE A 70 -7.02 -8.00 -27.45
N SER A 71 -7.72 -9.01 -28.00
CA SER A 71 -8.47 -9.98 -27.19
C SER A 71 -7.56 -11.04 -26.56
N VAL A 72 -8.02 -11.63 -25.46
CA VAL A 72 -7.31 -12.74 -24.81
C VAL A 72 -7.23 -13.95 -25.75
N GLU A 73 -8.28 -14.25 -26.52
CA GLU A 73 -8.25 -15.33 -27.51
C GLU A 73 -7.23 -15.09 -28.63
N GLU A 74 -7.12 -13.86 -29.18
CA GLU A 74 -6.16 -13.54 -30.23
C GLU A 74 -4.71 -13.74 -29.75
N VAL A 75 -4.39 -13.19 -28.56
CA VAL A 75 -3.07 -13.36 -27.95
C VAL A 75 -2.79 -14.83 -27.64
N THR A 76 -3.74 -15.54 -27.04
CA THR A 76 -3.60 -16.96 -26.70
C THR A 76 -3.36 -17.83 -27.94
N ARG A 77 -4.07 -17.57 -29.06
CA ARG A 77 -3.84 -18.30 -30.32
C ARG A 77 -2.46 -18.04 -30.91
N ALA A 78 -1.98 -16.80 -30.89
CA ALA A 78 -0.64 -16.47 -31.38
C ALA A 78 0.46 -17.21 -30.60
N PHE A 79 0.35 -17.25 -29.26
CA PHE A 79 1.29 -18.01 -28.42
C PHE A 79 1.16 -19.54 -28.59
N LEU A 80 -0.06 -20.09 -28.69
CA LEU A 80 -0.27 -21.53 -28.97
C LEU A 80 0.38 -21.95 -30.31
N ARG A 81 0.18 -21.16 -31.38
CA ARG A 81 0.79 -21.43 -32.70
C ARG A 81 2.30 -21.28 -32.70
N ARG A 82 2.85 -20.25 -32.02
CA ARG A 82 4.30 -20.10 -31.88
C ARG A 82 4.94 -21.17 -31.00
N ALA A 83 4.23 -21.67 -29.98
CA ALA A 83 4.69 -22.79 -29.16
C ALA A 83 4.69 -24.12 -29.92
N ALA A 84 3.72 -24.37 -30.81
CA ALA A 84 3.73 -25.52 -31.70
C ALA A 84 4.92 -25.47 -32.69
N LEU A 85 5.25 -24.29 -33.22
CA LEU A 85 6.46 -24.09 -34.03
C LEU A 85 7.75 -24.30 -33.22
N ALA A 86 7.80 -23.77 -31.99
CA ALA A 86 8.94 -23.99 -31.08
C ALA A 86 9.11 -25.49 -30.73
N GLN A 87 8.02 -26.23 -30.57
CA GLN A 87 8.04 -27.68 -30.37
C GLN A 87 8.61 -28.42 -31.58
N ALA A 88 8.22 -28.06 -32.81
CA ALA A 88 8.79 -28.65 -34.01
C ALA A 88 10.30 -28.37 -34.15
N ALA A 89 10.72 -27.14 -33.83
CA ALA A 89 12.11 -26.70 -33.94
C ALA A 89 13.04 -27.24 -32.83
N THR A 90 12.55 -27.32 -31.59
CA THR A 90 13.38 -27.52 -30.38
C THR A 90 12.98 -28.70 -29.49
N ASN A 91 11.81 -29.31 -29.69
CA ASN A 91 11.25 -30.38 -28.85
C ASN A 91 11.08 -29.97 -27.36
N CYS A 92 10.54 -28.78 -27.12
CA CYS A 92 10.42 -28.14 -25.80
C CYS A 92 9.14 -28.44 -25.00
N LEU A 93 8.15 -29.14 -25.57
CA LEU A 93 6.83 -29.38 -24.98
C LEU A 93 6.57 -30.85 -24.63
N THR A 94 5.93 -31.07 -23.48
CA THR A 94 5.29 -32.33 -23.12
C THR A 94 3.82 -32.36 -23.52
N GLU A 95 3.17 -31.19 -23.60
CA GLU A 95 1.74 -31.03 -23.95
C GLU A 95 1.44 -29.58 -24.38
N LEU A 96 0.52 -29.38 -25.34
CA LEU A 96 -0.04 -28.08 -25.69
C LEU A 96 -1.49 -28.00 -25.20
N LEU A 97 -1.78 -27.10 -24.25
CA LEU A 97 -3.06 -27.06 -23.54
C LEU A 97 -4.16 -26.31 -24.32
N TRP A 98 -4.31 -26.63 -25.61
CA TRP A 98 -5.15 -25.89 -26.57
C TRP A 98 -6.60 -25.69 -26.07
N ASP A 99 -7.31 -26.78 -25.77
CA ASP A 99 -8.73 -26.73 -25.39
C ASP A 99 -8.93 -25.96 -24.06
N LEU A 100 -8.03 -26.13 -23.09
CA LEU A 100 -8.04 -25.38 -21.83
C LEU A 100 -7.79 -23.89 -22.05
N ALA A 101 -6.75 -23.55 -22.82
CA ALA A 101 -6.30 -22.18 -23.04
C ALA A 101 -7.34 -21.37 -23.82
N ILE A 102 -7.89 -21.91 -24.92
CA ILE A 102 -8.92 -21.22 -25.72
C ILE A 102 -10.23 -21.07 -24.93
N THR A 103 -10.62 -22.07 -24.13
CA THR A 103 -11.81 -21.97 -23.27
C THR A 103 -11.62 -20.91 -22.18
N ARG A 104 -10.44 -20.88 -21.54
CA ARG A 104 -10.07 -19.86 -20.54
C ARG A 104 -10.03 -18.47 -21.14
N ALA A 105 -9.43 -18.31 -22.31
CA ALA A 105 -9.33 -17.04 -23.02
C ALA A 105 -10.71 -16.45 -23.35
N LYS A 106 -11.59 -17.24 -23.98
CA LYS A 106 -12.98 -16.85 -24.27
C LYS A 106 -13.75 -16.47 -23.01
N ALA A 107 -13.56 -17.21 -21.91
CA ALA A 107 -14.20 -16.90 -20.63
C ALA A 107 -13.70 -15.58 -20.01
N LEU A 108 -12.43 -15.22 -20.23
CA LEU A 108 -11.83 -13.96 -19.78
C LEU A 108 -12.30 -12.77 -20.65
N ASP A 109 -12.33 -12.93 -21.97
CA ASP A 109 -12.88 -11.92 -22.91
C ASP A 109 -14.37 -11.63 -22.62
N ALA A 110 -15.14 -12.66 -22.24
CA ALA A 110 -16.56 -12.55 -21.91
C ALA A 110 -16.87 -11.91 -20.54
N LEU A 111 -15.86 -11.62 -19.70
CA LEU A 111 -16.09 -10.90 -18.44
C LEU A 111 -16.59 -9.46 -18.71
N PRO A 112 -17.36 -8.86 -17.80
CA PRO A 112 -17.77 -7.45 -17.95
C PRO A 112 -16.60 -6.47 -17.79
N GLU A 113 -15.57 -6.86 -17.05
CA GLU A 113 -14.36 -6.08 -16.77
C GLU A 113 -13.15 -7.03 -16.61
N PRO A 114 -11.92 -6.62 -16.97
CA PRO A 114 -10.70 -7.36 -16.65
C PRO A 114 -10.54 -7.61 -15.14
N LYS A 115 -10.06 -8.80 -14.74
CA LYS A 115 -9.84 -9.17 -13.33
C LYS A 115 -8.53 -9.91 -13.11
N GLY A 116 -7.91 -9.63 -11.96
CA GLY A 116 -6.62 -10.16 -11.56
C GLY A 116 -5.43 -9.41 -12.18
N ALA A 117 -4.26 -9.56 -11.60
CA ALA A 117 -3.01 -8.91 -12.03
C ALA A 117 -2.45 -9.46 -13.34
N LEU A 118 -2.82 -10.69 -13.72
CA LEU A 118 -2.32 -11.43 -14.87
C LEU A 118 -3.39 -11.64 -15.95
N PHE A 119 -4.43 -10.80 -15.96
CA PHE A 119 -5.58 -10.92 -16.86
C PHE A 119 -5.17 -11.20 -18.32
N GLY A 120 -5.50 -12.41 -18.78
CA GLY A 120 -5.27 -12.87 -20.15
C GLY A 120 -3.84 -13.21 -20.52
N LEU A 121 -2.87 -13.08 -19.60
CA LEU A 121 -1.45 -13.29 -19.91
C LEU A 121 -1.14 -14.78 -20.13
N PRO A 122 -0.58 -15.18 -21.29
CA PRO A 122 -0.15 -16.55 -21.52
C PRO A 122 1.07 -16.90 -20.68
N ILE A 123 1.00 -18.01 -19.94
CA ILE A 123 2.11 -18.51 -19.11
C ILE A 123 2.40 -19.98 -19.44
N SER A 124 3.69 -20.30 -19.62
CA SER A 124 4.17 -21.67 -19.81
C SER A 124 4.53 -22.35 -18.48
N ALA A 125 4.40 -23.68 -18.46
CA ALA A 125 4.44 -24.47 -17.24
C ALA A 125 5.41 -25.65 -17.29
N LYS A 126 6.45 -25.64 -16.45
CA LYS A 126 7.33 -26.79 -16.28
C LYS A 126 6.55 -28.01 -15.76
N GLU A 127 6.69 -29.16 -16.41
CA GLU A 127 5.78 -30.30 -16.22
C GLU A 127 5.76 -30.89 -14.78
N GLN A 128 6.85 -30.76 -14.02
CA GLN A 128 6.88 -31.16 -12.61
C GLN A 128 5.93 -30.38 -11.68
N GLN A 129 5.34 -29.27 -12.13
CA GLN A 129 4.43 -28.46 -11.36
C GLN A 129 2.98 -28.94 -11.55
N GLY A 130 2.24 -29.17 -10.47
CA GLY A 130 0.83 -29.52 -10.53
C GLY A 130 -0.08 -28.43 -11.10
N MET A 131 -1.27 -28.80 -11.57
CA MET A 131 -2.30 -27.88 -12.08
C MET A 131 -3.70 -28.34 -11.65
N VAL A 132 -4.67 -27.42 -11.61
CA VAL A 132 -6.07 -27.74 -11.34
C VAL A 132 -6.71 -28.41 -12.56
N GLY A 133 -7.34 -29.57 -12.36
CA GLY A 133 -8.17 -30.25 -13.37
C GLY A 133 -8.35 -31.73 -13.05
N GLU A 134 -9.39 -32.34 -13.59
CA GLU A 134 -9.54 -33.80 -13.58
C GLU A 134 -8.52 -34.44 -14.55
N GLY A 135 -7.92 -35.56 -14.16
CA GLY A 135 -6.96 -36.28 -15.01
C GLY A 135 -5.60 -35.60 -15.23
N VAL A 136 -5.28 -34.52 -14.50
CA VAL A 136 -3.95 -33.88 -14.57
C VAL A 136 -2.88 -34.84 -14.04
N THR A 137 -1.85 -35.11 -14.85
CA THR A 137 -0.74 -35.97 -14.47
C THR A 137 0.60 -35.22 -14.55
N THR A 138 1.56 -35.68 -13.76
CA THR A 138 2.94 -35.21 -13.78
C THR A 138 3.87 -36.41 -13.70
N SER A 139 4.67 -36.59 -14.75
CA SER A 139 5.72 -37.60 -14.89
C SER A 139 7.05 -37.17 -14.27
N ALA A 140 7.28 -35.87 -14.11
CA ALA A 140 8.54 -35.27 -13.70
C ALA A 140 9.76 -35.77 -14.51
N GLY A 141 9.56 -36.10 -15.80
CA GLY A 141 10.61 -36.63 -16.66
C GLY A 141 10.98 -38.11 -16.40
N MET A 142 10.12 -38.88 -15.73
CA MET A 142 10.32 -40.30 -15.43
C MET A 142 9.15 -41.14 -15.93
N ALA A 143 9.42 -42.22 -16.69
CA ALA A 143 8.37 -43.06 -17.27
C ALA A 143 7.51 -43.75 -16.20
N ALA A 144 8.10 -44.12 -15.05
CA ALA A 144 7.39 -44.71 -13.92
C ALA A 144 6.21 -43.86 -13.40
N TRP A 145 6.21 -42.54 -13.66
CA TRP A 145 5.15 -41.61 -13.23
C TRP A 145 4.17 -41.21 -14.34
N ILE A 146 4.38 -41.62 -15.59
CA ILE A 146 3.42 -41.40 -16.67
C ILE A 146 2.08 -42.07 -16.32
N GLY A 147 1.00 -41.28 -16.36
CA GLY A 147 -0.35 -41.72 -16.02
C GLY A 147 -0.67 -41.71 -14.51
N LYS A 148 0.26 -41.29 -13.64
CA LYS A 148 -0.02 -41.10 -12.21
C LYS A 148 -0.55 -39.67 -11.99
N GLU A 149 -1.80 -39.57 -11.54
CA GLU A 149 -2.45 -38.31 -11.15
C GLU A 149 -1.59 -37.53 -10.16
N HIS A 150 -1.77 -36.20 -10.16
CA HIS A 150 -1.05 -35.30 -9.28
C HIS A 150 -1.93 -34.11 -8.90
N GLY A 151 -1.80 -33.62 -7.66
CA GLY A 151 -2.59 -32.49 -7.17
C GLY A 151 -2.22 -31.16 -7.81
N SER A 152 -3.01 -30.12 -7.55
CA SER A 152 -2.70 -28.76 -7.98
C SER A 152 -1.50 -28.17 -7.24
N ASN A 153 -0.90 -27.11 -7.79
CA ASN A 153 0.21 -26.40 -7.18
C ASN A 153 -0.24 -25.02 -6.69
N LEU A 154 0.05 -24.68 -5.44
CA LEU A 154 -0.49 -23.47 -4.80
C LEU A 154 -0.09 -22.16 -5.52
N LEU A 155 1.11 -22.12 -6.12
CA LEU A 155 1.50 -20.99 -6.96
C LEU A 155 0.66 -20.93 -8.23
N TYR A 156 0.47 -22.07 -8.90
CA TYR A 156 -0.31 -22.14 -10.14
C TYR A 156 -1.78 -21.77 -9.92
N ASP A 157 -2.35 -22.22 -8.81
CA ASP A 157 -3.72 -21.89 -8.40
C ASP A 157 -3.87 -20.37 -8.18
N THR A 158 -2.84 -19.74 -7.62
CA THR A 158 -2.73 -18.29 -7.45
C THR A 158 -2.64 -17.57 -8.80
N LEU A 159 -1.73 -17.96 -9.70
CA LEU A 159 -1.57 -17.33 -11.01
C LEU A 159 -2.85 -17.45 -11.86
N TRP A 160 -3.52 -18.61 -11.79
CA TRP A 160 -4.79 -18.88 -12.47
C TRP A 160 -5.92 -18.01 -11.93
N ALA A 161 -6.04 -17.87 -10.60
CA ALA A 161 -7.02 -16.99 -9.96
C ALA A 161 -6.80 -15.52 -10.36
N GLU A 162 -5.54 -15.11 -10.50
CA GLU A 162 -5.12 -13.78 -10.96
C GLU A 162 -5.26 -13.55 -12.48
N GLY A 163 -5.90 -14.48 -13.19
CA GLY A 163 -6.42 -14.26 -14.54
C GLY A 163 -5.52 -14.74 -15.68
N CYS A 164 -4.43 -15.46 -15.41
CA CYS A 164 -3.54 -15.96 -16.45
C CYS A 164 -4.18 -17.07 -17.32
N VAL A 165 -3.52 -17.39 -18.43
CA VAL A 165 -3.85 -18.48 -19.34
C VAL A 165 -2.68 -19.45 -19.42
N PHE A 166 -2.77 -20.60 -18.74
CA PHE A 166 -1.81 -21.68 -18.95
C PHE A 166 -2.08 -22.37 -20.29
N PHE A 167 -1.07 -22.44 -21.17
CA PHE A 167 -1.25 -22.87 -22.56
C PHE A 167 -0.25 -23.94 -23.04
N ALA A 168 0.83 -24.19 -22.30
CA ALA A 168 1.87 -25.16 -22.67
C ALA A 168 2.51 -25.80 -21.44
N ARG A 169 2.80 -27.11 -21.54
CA ARG A 169 3.60 -27.88 -20.56
C ARG A 169 4.94 -28.21 -21.18
N THR A 170 6.04 -27.97 -20.46
CA THR A 170 7.39 -27.99 -21.04
C THR A 170 8.28 -29.14 -20.56
N THR A 171 9.18 -29.57 -21.44
CA THR A 171 10.12 -30.67 -21.20
C THR A 171 11.18 -30.33 -20.15
N GLN A 172 11.67 -31.39 -19.52
CA GLN A 172 12.63 -31.39 -18.42
C GLN A 172 13.40 -32.71 -18.46
N PRO A 173 14.66 -32.76 -17.96
CA PRO A 173 15.50 -33.95 -18.00
C PRO A 173 14.99 -35.12 -17.15
N GLN A 174 15.54 -36.29 -17.45
CA GLN A 174 15.40 -37.51 -16.64
C GLN A 174 15.68 -37.22 -15.16
N ALA A 175 14.72 -37.61 -14.30
CA ALA A 175 14.73 -37.36 -12.86
C ALA A 175 14.99 -35.90 -12.43
N ILE A 176 14.65 -34.90 -13.26
CA ILE A 176 14.72 -33.45 -12.99
C ILE A 176 16.09 -32.85 -12.63
N MET A 177 17.17 -33.64 -12.67
CA MET A 177 18.42 -33.33 -11.97
C MET A 177 19.60 -33.05 -12.91
N HIS A 178 19.39 -32.39 -14.06
CA HIS A 178 20.45 -32.00 -15.01
C HIS A 178 20.38 -30.53 -15.41
N LEU A 179 21.53 -29.91 -15.68
CA LEU A 179 21.65 -28.60 -16.37
C LEU A 179 21.62 -28.75 -17.91
N GLU A 180 20.83 -29.71 -18.38
CA GLU A 180 20.54 -30.07 -19.77
C GLU A 180 19.16 -30.75 -19.78
N THR A 181 18.52 -30.90 -20.94
CA THR A 181 17.13 -31.41 -21.03
C THR A 181 17.01 -32.54 -22.04
N GLU A 182 17.03 -33.77 -21.52
CA GLU A 182 16.76 -35.00 -22.27
C GLU A 182 16.08 -36.06 -21.40
N THR A 183 15.14 -36.80 -22.00
CA THR A 183 14.49 -37.98 -21.38
C THR A 183 14.33 -39.10 -22.41
N PRO A 184 14.31 -40.38 -21.99
CA PRO A 184 13.86 -41.46 -22.87
C PRO A 184 12.41 -41.26 -23.33
N VAL A 185 11.59 -40.59 -22.51
CA VAL A 185 10.18 -40.31 -22.77
C VAL A 185 9.98 -39.36 -23.94
N TYR A 186 10.48 -38.13 -23.89
CA TYR A 186 10.24 -37.09 -24.90
C TYR A 186 11.41 -36.87 -25.87
N GLY A 187 12.58 -37.46 -25.60
CA GLY A 187 13.82 -37.21 -26.31
C GLY A 187 14.58 -35.99 -25.78
N ARG A 188 15.49 -35.48 -26.61
CA ARG A 188 16.34 -34.31 -26.33
C ARG A 188 15.64 -33.01 -26.73
N THR A 189 15.76 -31.98 -25.89
CA THR A 189 15.40 -30.60 -26.22
C THR A 189 16.68 -29.85 -26.62
N VAL A 190 16.63 -29.04 -27.67
CA VAL A 190 17.81 -28.36 -28.24
C VAL A 190 17.74 -26.84 -28.12
N ASN A 191 18.89 -26.16 -28.11
CA ASN A 191 18.97 -24.71 -28.00
C ASN A 191 18.45 -24.03 -29.29
N PRO A 192 17.59 -22.99 -29.21
CA PRO A 192 17.04 -22.33 -30.39
C PRO A 192 18.05 -21.47 -31.17
N TYR A 193 19.22 -21.14 -30.61
CA TYR A 193 20.30 -20.43 -31.31
C TYR A 193 21.24 -21.38 -32.07
N ASN A 194 21.44 -22.59 -31.56
CA ASN A 194 22.27 -23.61 -32.18
C ASN A 194 21.82 -25.01 -31.71
N ARG A 195 21.21 -25.81 -32.60
CA ARG A 195 20.65 -27.13 -32.28
C ARG A 195 21.68 -28.16 -31.76
N ASN A 196 22.98 -27.91 -31.91
CA ASN A 196 24.05 -28.76 -31.37
C ASN A 196 24.38 -28.43 -29.90
N LEU A 197 23.82 -27.35 -29.34
CA LEU A 197 24.01 -26.91 -27.96
C LEU A 197 22.77 -27.21 -27.11
N THR A 198 22.98 -27.35 -25.81
CA THR A 198 21.90 -27.55 -24.83
C THR A 198 21.09 -26.26 -24.59
N PRO A 199 19.76 -26.32 -24.42
CA PRO A 199 18.97 -25.20 -23.90
C PRO A 199 19.19 -24.97 -22.39
N GLY A 200 20.06 -25.80 -21.76
CA GLY A 200 20.20 -25.91 -20.32
C GLY A 200 19.14 -26.82 -19.70
N GLY A 201 19.04 -26.78 -18.37
CA GLY A 201 18.08 -27.58 -17.63
C GLY A 201 18.10 -27.28 -16.14
N SER A 202 17.20 -27.84 -15.33
CA SER A 202 16.15 -28.76 -15.73
C SER A 202 14.88 -28.09 -16.26
N SER A 203 14.82 -26.76 -16.29
CA SER A 203 13.74 -26.00 -16.94
C SER A 203 14.07 -25.69 -18.41
N GLY A 204 14.64 -26.65 -19.15
CA GLY A 204 15.14 -26.39 -20.51
C GLY A 204 14.06 -26.36 -21.59
N GLY A 205 12.91 -26.98 -21.35
CA GLY A 205 11.72 -26.76 -22.19
C GLY A 205 11.19 -25.33 -22.05
N GLU A 206 11.13 -24.78 -20.84
CA GLU A 206 10.80 -23.36 -20.61
C GLU A 206 11.77 -22.44 -21.34
N SER A 207 13.09 -22.65 -21.22
CA SER A 207 14.06 -21.80 -21.89
C SER A 207 14.02 -21.92 -23.41
N ALA A 208 13.92 -23.13 -23.97
CA ALA A 208 13.79 -23.30 -25.43
C ALA A 208 12.52 -22.61 -25.97
N LEU A 209 11.40 -22.67 -25.23
CA LEU A 209 10.14 -22.03 -25.59
C LEU A 209 10.23 -20.48 -25.49
N LEU A 210 10.74 -19.94 -24.38
CA LEU A 210 10.94 -18.51 -24.16
C LEU A 210 11.99 -17.91 -25.12
N GLY A 211 13.08 -18.64 -25.39
CA GLY A 211 14.12 -18.27 -26.37
C GLY A 211 13.66 -18.31 -27.83
N MET A 212 12.56 -19.01 -28.13
CA MET A 212 11.82 -18.90 -29.39
C MET A 212 10.75 -17.80 -29.37
N ARG A 213 10.55 -17.10 -28.24
CA ARG A 213 9.38 -16.23 -27.93
C ARG A 213 8.03 -16.95 -28.07
N GLY A 214 8.01 -18.28 -28.00
CA GLY A 214 6.78 -19.09 -27.96
C GLY A 214 6.07 -19.07 -26.61
N SER A 215 6.70 -18.45 -25.62
CA SER A 215 6.08 -17.95 -24.39
C SER A 215 6.68 -16.56 -24.10
N ILE A 216 5.98 -15.77 -23.30
CA ILE A 216 6.48 -14.49 -22.77
C ILE A 216 6.97 -14.63 -21.32
N LEU A 217 6.36 -15.56 -20.56
CA LEU A 217 6.56 -15.78 -19.14
C LEU A 217 6.37 -17.26 -18.81
N GLY A 218 7.29 -17.83 -18.04
CA GLY A 218 7.30 -19.24 -17.66
C GLY A 218 7.65 -19.42 -16.19
N ILE A 219 7.25 -20.55 -15.62
CA ILE A 219 7.56 -20.90 -14.23
C ILE A 219 8.47 -22.13 -14.18
N GLY A 220 9.71 -21.91 -13.74
CA GLY A 220 10.74 -22.94 -13.58
C GLY A 220 10.93 -23.38 -12.13
N SER A 221 11.91 -24.25 -11.92
CA SER A 221 12.39 -24.65 -10.58
C SER A 221 13.90 -24.81 -10.55
N ASP A 222 14.52 -24.52 -9.41
CA ASP A 222 15.97 -24.42 -9.22
C ASP A 222 16.40 -24.98 -7.85
N ILE A 223 17.19 -26.06 -7.89
CA ILE A 223 17.90 -26.64 -6.73
C ILE A 223 19.43 -26.61 -6.88
N GLY A 224 19.91 -26.37 -8.11
CA GLY A 224 21.34 -26.32 -8.43
C GLY A 224 21.70 -25.44 -9.63
N GLY A 225 20.81 -24.54 -10.06
CA GLY A 225 20.95 -23.73 -11.28
C GLY A 225 19.79 -23.81 -12.27
N SER A 226 18.76 -24.59 -11.98
CA SER A 226 17.77 -25.02 -12.98
C SER A 226 16.74 -23.98 -13.44
N ILE A 227 16.80 -22.74 -12.96
CA ILE A 227 16.19 -21.56 -13.61
C ILE A 227 17.29 -20.77 -14.34
N ARG A 228 18.40 -20.49 -13.64
CA ARG A 228 19.45 -19.55 -14.06
C ARG A 228 20.27 -20.05 -15.24
N CYS A 229 20.77 -21.28 -15.19
CA CYS A 229 21.52 -21.90 -16.29
C CYS A 229 20.71 -21.97 -17.60
N PRO A 230 19.48 -22.52 -17.63
CA PRO A 230 18.69 -22.54 -18.86
C PRO A 230 18.31 -21.14 -19.36
N SER A 231 18.01 -20.18 -18.47
CA SER A 231 17.84 -18.78 -18.89
C SER A 231 19.10 -18.19 -19.53
N ALA A 232 20.27 -18.46 -18.95
CA ALA A 232 21.55 -17.95 -19.44
C ALA A 232 21.92 -18.50 -20.82
N HIS A 233 21.69 -19.79 -21.03
CA HIS A 233 22.03 -20.53 -22.25
C HIS A 233 21.24 -20.09 -23.49
N VAL A 234 20.06 -19.47 -23.30
CA VAL A 234 19.21 -18.97 -24.40
C VAL A 234 19.01 -17.44 -24.35
N GLY A 235 19.74 -16.72 -23.49
CA GLY A 235 19.71 -15.25 -23.46
C GLY A 235 18.38 -14.64 -23.00
N ILE A 236 17.73 -15.24 -22.01
CA ILE A 236 16.50 -14.73 -21.38
C ILE A 236 16.72 -14.41 -19.90
N TYR A 237 15.73 -13.80 -19.26
CA TYR A 237 15.75 -13.49 -17.84
C TYR A 237 15.30 -14.71 -17.02
N GLY A 238 15.82 -14.84 -15.80
CA GLY A 238 15.40 -15.92 -14.89
C GLY A 238 15.75 -15.60 -13.45
N PHE A 239 14.79 -15.74 -12.53
CA PHE A 239 14.97 -15.41 -11.12
C PHE A 239 14.84 -16.64 -10.23
N LYS A 240 15.91 -16.93 -9.49
CA LYS A 240 15.89 -17.87 -8.38
C LYS A 240 15.67 -17.09 -7.07
N PRO A 241 14.47 -17.09 -6.48
CA PRO A 241 14.27 -16.49 -5.16
C PRO A 241 15.01 -17.28 -4.05
N SER A 242 14.97 -16.76 -2.83
CA SER A 242 15.38 -17.48 -1.63
C SER A 242 14.50 -18.72 -1.43
N MET A 243 15.07 -19.80 -0.86
CA MET A 243 14.30 -20.98 -0.46
C MET A 243 13.15 -20.57 0.44
N LYS A 244 12.01 -21.25 0.27
CA LYS A 244 10.78 -21.02 1.06
C LYS A 244 10.26 -19.57 0.96
N ARG A 245 10.65 -18.77 -0.04
CA ARG A 245 10.05 -17.44 -0.30
C ARG A 245 8.68 -17.56 -0.97
N ILE A 246 8.57 -18.38 -2.02
CA ILE A 246 7.29 -18.75 -2.65
C ILE A 246 7.01 -20.24 -2.45
N SER A 247 5.74 -20.63 -2.49
CA SER A 247 5.34 -22.01 -2.27
C SER A 247 5.77 -22.93 -3.40
N ALA A 248 6.21 -24.13 -3.02
CA ALA A 248 6.42 -25.27 -3.91
C ALA A 248 5.42 -26.40 -3.62
N ALA A 249 4.39 -26.16 -2.79
CA ALA A 249 3.34 -27.14 -2.49
C ALA A 249 2.63 -27.55 -3.79
N GLY A 250 2.57 -28.86 -4.05
CA GLY A 250 2.09 -29.42 -5.33
C GLY A 250 3.16 -29.53 -6.43
N SER A 251 4.45 -29.32 -6.14
CA SER A 251 5.54 -29.76 -7.03
C SER A 251 5.80 -31.25 -6.86
N LYS A 252 6.16 -31.96 -7.94
CA LYS A 252 6.53 -33.38 -7.91
C LYS A 252 8.04 -33.55 -8.13
N ALA A 253 8.73 -34.26 -7.24
CA ALA A 253 10.17 -34.53 -7.32
C ALA A 253 10.49 -35.83 -6.55
N PRO A 254 11.54 -36.59 -6.93
CA PRO A 254 11.98 -37.75 -6.16
C PRO A 254 12.58 -37.34 -4.81
N MET A 255 12.68 -38.29 -3.87
CA MET A 255 13.13 -38.08 -2.49
C MET A 255 12.27 -37.05 -1.74
N ALA A 256 10.95 -37.27 -1.77
CA ALA A 256 10.00 -36.47 -1.02
C ALA A 256 10.34 -36.47 0.49
N GLY A 257 10.38 -35.29 1.11
CA GLY A 257 10.77 -35.13 2.52
C GLY A 257 12.26 -34.83 2.77
N ARG A 258 13.11 -34.70 1.73
CA ARG A 258 14.49 -34.22 1.92
C ARG A 258 14.51 -32.74 2.35
N ASP A 259 15.00 -32.48 3.56
CA ASP A 259 15.10 -31.13 4.14
C ASP A 259 16.50 -30.49 4.02
N THR A 260 17.48 -31.23 3.48
CA THR A 260 18.91 -30.85 3.49
C THR A 260 19.25 -29.70 2.55
N ILE A 261 18.70 -29.71 1.33
CA ILE A 261 18.77 -28.63 0.35
C ILE A 261 17.40 -28.55 -0.33
N TRP A 262 16.73 -27.40 -0.21
CA TRP A 262 15.42 -27.18 -0.81
C TRP A 262 15.55 -26.65 -2.24
N GLY A 263 14.75 -27.20 -3.15
CA GLY A 263 14.47 -26.52 -4.41
C GLY A 263 13.55 -25.32 -4.19
N CYS A 264 13.64 -24.33 -5.08
CA CYS A 264 12.70 -23.21 -5.14
C CYS A 264 12.08 -23.10 -6.53
N THR A 265 10.82 -22.69 -6.57
CA THR A 265 10.13 -22.31 -7.81
C THR A 265 10.46 -20.83 -8.10
N GLY A 266 10.41 -20.40 -9.36
CA GLY A 266 10.66 -19.00 -9.72
C GLY A 266 10.39 -18.69 -11.20
N PRO A 267 10.27 -17.40 -11.56
CA PRO A 267 9.93 -16.98 -12.91
C PRO A 267 11.12 -17.02 -13.89
N MET A 268 10.79 -17.29 -15.15
CA MET A 268 11.64 -17.13 -16.33
C MET A 268 10.88 -16.26 -17.33
N ALA A 269 11.51 -15.26 -17.92
CA ALA A 269 10.81 -14.24 -18.69
C ALA A 269 11.66 -13.71 -19.85
N VAL A 270 11.00 -13.15 -20.87
CA VAL A 270 11.69 -12.53 -22.02
C VAL A 270 12.15 -11.10 -21.75
N ASP A 271 11.70 -10.51 -20.65
CA ASP A 271 12.11 -9.22 -20.08
C ASP A 271 12.30 -9.33 -18.54
N ARG A 272 12.90 -8.31 -17.93
CA ARG A 272 13.13 -8.25 -16.49
C ARG A 272 11.83 -8.12 -15.69
N ASP A 273 10.87 -7.36 -16.19
CA ASP A 273 9.69 -6.93 -15.41
C ASP A 273 8.76 -8.12 -15.08
N GLY A 274 8.71 -9.12 -15.96
CA GLY A 274 8.07 -10.41 -15.68
C GLY A 274 8.58 -11.14 -14.43
N LEU A 275 9.86 -10.97 -14.08
CA LEU A 275 10.44 -11.56 -12.87
C LEU A 275 9.84 -10.95 -11.60
N GLU A 276 9.71 -9.61 -11.56
CA GLU A 276 9.16 -8.92 -10.40
C GLU A 276 7.64 -9.12 -10.30
N LEU A 277 6.95 -9.12 -11.45
CA LEU A 277 5.50 -9.32 -11.53
C LEU A 277 5.07 -10.64 -10.86
N ILE A 278 5.72 -11.77 -11.20
CA ILE A 278 5.40 -13.06 -10.58
C ILE A 278 5.67 -13.06 -9.08
N MET A 279 6.76 -12.44 -8.62
CA MET A 279 7.07 -12.37 -7.19
C MET A 279 6.05 -11.53 -6.43
N LYS A 280 5.62 -10.39 -6.99
CA LYS A 280 4.54 -9.55 -6.44
C LYS A 280 3.25 -10.35 -6.33
N VAL A 281 2.81 -10.99 -7.41
CA VAL A 281 1.56 -11.76 -7.46
C VAL A 281 1.58 -12.95 -6.49
N ALA A 282 2.65 -13.74 -6.50
CA ALA A 282 2.81 -14.92 -5.65
C ALA A 282 2.77 -14.57 -4.14
N LEU A 283 3.32 -13.42 -3.75
CA LEU A 283 3.41 -13.01 -2.34
C LEU A 283 2.18 -12.21 -1.88
N ALA A 284 1.51 -11.48 -2.78
CA ALA A 284 0.25 -10.78 -2.48
C ALA A 284 -0.86 -11.73 -2.03
N ALA A 285 -0.89 -12.96 -2.56
CA ALA A 285 -1.80 -14.03 -2.15
C ALA A 285 -1.55 -14.56 -0.72
N LYS A 286 -0.46 -14.13 -0.05
CA LYS A 286 -0.07 -14.50 1.33
C LYS A 286 0.01 -16.02 1.52
N PRO A 287 0.84 -16.75 0.73
CA PRO A 287 0.85 -18.21 0.66
C PRO A 287 1.12 -18.91 1.99
N TRP A 288 1.82 -18.25 2.93
CA TRP A 288 2.04 -18.70 4.32
C TRP A 288 0.76 -18.94 5.13
N ARG A 289 -0.41 -18.48 4.65
CA ARG A 289 -1.72 -18.78 5.25
C ARG A 289 -2.22 -20.20 4.95
N ILE A 290 -1.64 -20.86 3.95
CA ILE A 290 -2.04 -22.19 3.45
C ILE A 290 -0.86 -23.16 3.52
N ASP A 291 0.32 -22.74 3.05
CA ASP A 291 1.57 -23.52 3.12
C ASP A 291 2.41 -23.05 4.31
N PRO A 292 2.49 -23.81 5.42
CA PRO A 292 3.27 -23.42 6.59
C PRO A 292 4.79 -23.55 6.38
N SER A 293 5.25 -24.06 5.24
CA SER A 293 6.68 -24.18 4.93
C SER A 293 7.30 -22.89 4.42
N VAL A 294 6.50 -21.92 3.94
CA VAL A 294 7.01 -20.65 3.39
C VAL A 294 7.16 -19.56 4.45
N ILE A 295 8.09 -18.65 4.20
CA ILE A 295 8.44 -17.54 5.09
C ILE A 295 7.38 -16.43 4.94
N VAL A 296 6.94 -15.90 6.09
CA VAL A 296 6.03 -14.75 6.17
C VAL A 296 6.79 -13.47 5.80
N LYS A 297 6.91 -13.19 4.48
CA LYS A 297 7.52 -11.95 3.97
C LYS A 297 6.87 -11.50 2.67
N GLU A 298 6.02 -10.48 2.77
CA GLU A 298 5.42 -9.74 1.64
C GLU A 298 6.50 -9.12 0.73
N TRP A 299 6.16 -8.85 -0.54
CA TRP A 299 7.10 -8.21 -1.47
C TRP A 299 7.20 -6.72 -1.16
N MET A 300 8.38 -6.27 -0.71
CA MET A 300 8.63 -4.86 -0.40
C MET A 300 9.64 -4.29 -1.40
N PRO A 301 9.21 -3.48 -2.39
CA PRO A 301 10.11 -2.93 -3.40
C PRO A 301 11.33 -2.25 -2.77
N TYR A 302 12.52 -2.63 -3.25
CA TYR A 302 13.78 -2.09 -2.77
C TYR A 302 14.27 -1.00 -3.72
N THR A 303 14.70 0.13 -3.16
CA THR A 303 15.30 1.23 -3.92
C THR A 303 16.63 1.59 -3.28
N PHE A 304 17.68 1.68 -4.10
CA PHE A 304 18.99 2.13 -3.66
C PHE A 304 18.99 3.65 -3.42
N THR A 305 19.36 4.09 -2.21
CA THR A 305 19.50 5.53 -1.87
C THR A 305 20.89 6.10 -2.22
N ARG A 306 21.72 5.32 -2.92
CA ARG A 306 23.12 5.59 -3.31
C ARG A 306 23.51 4.57 -4.39
N PRO A 307 24.48 4.84 -5.29
CA PRO A 307 24.96 3.83 -6.24
C PRO A 307 25.39 2.54 -5.53
N PRO A 308 24.94 1.34 -5.96
CA PRO A 308 25.28 0.08 -5.31
C PRO A 308 26.79 -0.21 -5.36
N LYS A 309 27.30 -0.96 -4.37
CA LYS A 309 28.63 -1.58 -4.43
C LYS A 309 28.49 -2.97 -5.03
N ILE A 310 29.15 -3.19 -6.16
CA ILE A 310 29.07 -4.44 -6.92
C ILE A 310 30.43 -5.14 -6.81
N ALA A 311 30.43 -6.38 -6.34
CA ALA A 311 31.63 -7.22 -6.38
C ALA A 311 31.61 -8.14 -7.61
N ILE A 312 32.72 -8.22 -8.34
CA ILE A 312 32.85 -9.03 -9.55
C ILE A 312 33.54 -10.35 -9.20
N GLN A 313 32.81 -11.47 -9.35
CA GLN A 313 33.43 -12.80 -9.23
C GLN A 313 33.94 -13.25 -10.61
N TRP A 314 35.22 -13.02 -10.88
CA TRP A 314 35.88 -13.39 -12.14
C TRP A 314 36.03 -14.90 -12.36
N THR A 315 36.10 -15.70 -11.30
CA THR A 315 36.19 -17.17 -11.31
C THR A 315 35.63 -17.70 -9.99
N ASP A 316 35.14 -18.93 -9.95
CA ASP A 316 34.81 -19.63 -8.69
C ASP A 316 36.05 -20.25 -8.01
N GLY A 317 37.24 -20.09 -8.61
CA GLY A 317 38.51 -20.68 -8.16
C GLY A 317 38.72 -22.12 -8.62
N VAL A 318 37.70 -22.79 -9.15
CA VAL A 318 37.72 -24.20 -9.56
C VAL A 318 37.77 -24.32 -11.08
N VAL A 319 36.94 -23.57 -11.81
CA VAL A 319 36.92 -23.50 -13.27
C VAL A 319 37.17 -22.05 -13.71
N GLN A 320 37.85 -21.86 -14.82
CA GLN A 320 38.04 -20.56 -15.46
C GLN A 320 36.93 -20.31 -16.50
N PRO A 321 36.25 -19.15 -16.47
CA PRO A 321 35.30 -18.84 -17.52
C PRO A 321 35.98 -18.67 -18.88
N HIS A 322 35.26 -19.05 -19.93
CA HIS A 322 35.67 -18.85 -21.33
C HIS A 322 35.82 -17.35 -21.66
N PRO A 323 36.63 -16.98 -22.67
CA PRO A 323 36.81 -15.60 -23.13
C PRO A 323 35.53 -14.73 -23.21
N PRO A 324 34.42 -15.19 -23.83
CA PRO A 324 33.21 -14.36 -23.96
C PRO A 324 32.55 -14.04 -22.62
N MET A 325 32.66 -14.93 -21.63
CA MET A 325 32.12 -14.72 -20.29
C MET A 325 32.97 -13.72 -19.49
N ILE A 326 34.30 -13.77 -19.64
CA ILE A 326 35.21 -12.77 -19.07
C ILE A 326 35.01 -11.40 -19.71
N ARG A 327 34.80 -11.36 -21.03
CA ARG A 327 34.47 -10.12 -21.75
C ARG A 327 33.16 -9.52 -21.24
N ALA A 328 32.09 -10.31 -21.13
CA ALA A 328 30.81 -9.85 -20.59
C ALA A 328 30.93 -9.29 -19.16
N LEU A 329 31.67 -9.97 -18.27
CA LEU A 329 31.96 -9.45 -16.92
C LEU A 329 32.69 -8.10 -16.97
N ARG A 330 33.67 -7.95 -17.87
CA ARG A 330 34.44 -6.72 -18.02
C ARG A 330 33.58 -5.57 -18.55
N GLU A 331 32.84 -5.79 -19.63
CA GLU A 331 31.92 -4.81 -20.23
C GLU A 331 30.95 -4.26 -19.17
N VAL A 332 30.27 -5.16 -18.42
CA VAL A 332 29.30 -4.74 -17.39
C VAL A 332 29.99 -4.07 -16.19
N ALA A 333 31.16 -4.55 -15.76
CA ALA A 333 31.92 -3.91 -14.70
C ALA A 333 32.40 -2.49 -15.07
N GLU A 334 32.80 -2.27 -16.32
CA GLU A 334 33.18 -0.96 -16.86
C GLU A 334 31.97 -0.02 -16.97
N SER A 335 30.84 -0.50 -17.48
CA SER A 335 29.55 0.22 -17.44
C SER A 335 29.17 0.65 -16.02
N CYS A 336 29.25 -0.24 -15.04
CA CYS A 336 28.92 0.07 -13.64
C CYS A 336 29.86 1.14 -13.06
N ARG A 337 31.18 1.05 -13.31
CA ARG A 337 32.15 2.10 -12.89
C ARG A 337 31.84 3.45 -13.55
N ALA A 338 31.51 3.45 -14.85
CA ALA A 338 31.14 4.67 -15.58
C ALA A 338 29.85 5.31 -15.04
N ALA A 339 28.91 4.51 -14.53
CA ALA A 339 27.70 4.97 -13.84
C ALA A 339 27.91 5.37 -12.36
N GLY A 340 29.17 5.48 -11.89
CA GLY A 340 29.48 5.91 -10.53
C GLY A 340 29.29 4.83 -9.44
N MET A 341 29.18 3.55 -9.83
CA MET A 341 29.09 2.45 -8.87
C MET A 341 30.48 2.04 -8.39
N GLU A 342 30.58 1.67 -7.12
CA GLU A 342 31.82 1.14 -6.54
C GLU A 342 31.96 -0.33 -6.96
N VAL A 343 32.91 -0.62 -7.86
CA VAL A 343 33.13 -1.97 -8.38
C VAL A 343 34.43 -2.54 -7.83
N VAL A 344 34.31 -3.62 -7.06
CA VAL A 344 35.43 -4.33 -6.41
C VAL A 344 35.50 -5.77 -6.90
N ASP A 345 36.62 -6.47 -6.64
CA ASP A 345 36.74 -7.89 -6.95
C ASP A 345 36.18 -8.75 -5.80
N TRP A 346 35.51 -9.85 -6.13
CA TRP A 346 35.08 -10.87 -5.18
C TRP A 346 36.08 -12.04 -5.19
N ASP A 347 36.96 -12.11 -4.18
CA ASP A 347 37.95 -13.19 -4.08
C ASP A 347 37.31 -14.48 -3.54
N CYS A 348 37.30 -15.51 -4.39
CA CYS A 348 36.81 -16.86 -4.06
C CYS A 348 37.85 -17.77 -3.41
N LYS A 349 39.14 -17.37 -3.37
CA LYS A 349 40.26 -18.25 -3.00
C LYS A 349 40.10 -18.93 -1.65
N ASP A 350 39.70 -18.16 -0.62
CA ASP A 350 39.51 -18.67 0.74
C ASP A 350 38.08 -19.20 1.00
N LEU A 351 37.19 -19.10 0.00
CA LEU A 351 35.78 -19.51 0.07
C LEU A 351 35.55 -20.94 -0.39
N ASP A 352 36.48 -21.50 -1.18
CA ASP A 352 36.55 -22.91 -1.59
C ASP A 352 35.20 -23.43 -2.12
N HIS A 353 34.90 -23.06 -3.36
CA HIS A 353 33.69 -23.51 -4.07
C HIS A 353 33.80 -25.01 -4.48
N GLY A 354 34.97 -25.62 -4.36
CA GLY A 354 35.16 -27.07 -4.55
C GLY A 354 34.46 -27.87 -3.46
N LEU A 355 34.74 -27.54 -2.20
CA LEU A 355 34.04 -28.11 -1.03
C LEU A 355 32.52 -27.91 -1.09
N ALA A 356 32.06 -26.79 -1.65
CA ALA A 356 30.63 -26.55 -1.85
C ALA A 356 30.00 -27.60 -2.76
N TRP A 357 30.64 -27.90 -3.90
CA TRP A 357 30.19 -28.96 -4.81
C TRP A 357 30.15 -30.33 -4.13
N ASP A 358 31.16 -30.65 -3.32
CA ASP A 358 31.25 -31.94 -2.64
C ASP A 358 30.14 -32.11 -1.58
N ILE A 359 29.78 -31.03 -0.89
CA ILE A 359 28.61 -30.99 0.02
C ILE A 359 27.30 -31.11 -0.77
N LEU A 360 27.14 -30.34 -1.86
CA LEU A 360 25.95 -30.32 -2.71
C LEU A 360 25.64 -31.69 -3.31
N SER A 361 26.63 -32.29 -3.97
CA SER A 361 26.50 -33.58 -4.66
C SER A 361 26.10 -34.71 -3.71
N ALA A 362 26.68 -34.79 -2.51
CA ALA A 362 26.24 -35.71 -1.45
C ALA A 362 24.79 -35.43 -0.99
N LEU A 363 24.45 -34.15 -0.74
CA LEU A 363 23.13 -33.78 -0.20
C LEU A 363 21.99 -33.81 -1.22
N TYR A 364 22.27 -33.85 -2.52
CA TYR A 364 21.27 -34.09 -3.57
C TYR A 364 20.75 -35.53 -3.57
N TRP A 365 21.59 -36.51 -3.19
CA TRP A 365 21.32 -37.94 -3.27
C TRP A 365 21.63 -38.66 -1.94
N PRO A 366 20.97 -38.30 -0.82
CA PRO A 366 21.26 -38.87 0.49
C PRO A 366 20.93 -40.35 0.61
N ASP A 367 20.10 -40.89 -0.28
CA ASP A 367 19.78 -42.31 -0.42
C ASP A 367 20.76 -43.06 -1.35
N GLY A 368 21.68 -42.35 -2.01
CA GLY A 368 22.55 -42.86 -3.07
C GLY A 368 21.90 -42.93 -4.46
N GLY A 369 20.77 -42.24 -4.66
CA GLY A 369 19.96 -42.31 -5.90
C GLY A 369 19.02 -43.52 -5.97
N LYS A 370 18.91 -44.29 -4.89
CA LYS A 370 18.16 -45.56 -4.85
C LYS A 370 16.70 -45.40 -5.31
N GLU A 371 15.96 -44.43 -4.81
CA GLU A 371 14.54 -44.24 -5.17
C GLU A 371 14.36 -44.06 -6.68
N VAL A 372 15.23 -43.28 -7.31
CA VAL A 372 15.19 -43.00 -8.75
C VAL A 372 15.62 -44.22 -9.57
N LEU A 373 16.67 -44.93 -9.14
CA LEU A 373 17.14 -46.13 -9.82
C LEU A 373 16.10 -47.28 -9.75
N ASP A 374 15.50 -47.50 -8.58
CA ASP A 374 14.42 -48.49 -8.39
C ASP A 374 13.23 -48.18 -9.33
N MET A 375 12.85 -46.90 -9.46
CA MET A 375 11.77 -46.49 -10.38
C MET A 375 12.11 -46.70 -11.85
N PHE A 376 13.37 -46.54 -12.25
CA PHE A 376 13.80 -46.87 -13.61
C PHE A 376 13.78 -48.37 -13.85
N GLU A 377 14.26 -49.18 -12.90
CA GLU A 377 14.22 -50.64 -12.98
C GLU A 377 12.77 -51.18 -13.07
N GLU A 378 11.82 -50.63 -12.29
CA GLU A 378 10.39 -51.01 -12.30
C GLU A 378 9.79 -51.04 -13.73
N VAL A 379 10.16 -50.08 -14.57
CA VAL A 379 9.66 -49.97 -15.95
C VAL A 379 10.70 -50.31 -17.03
N GLY A 380 11.94 -50.61 -16.64
CA GLY A 380 13.07 -50.84 -17.54
C GLY A 380 13.60 -49.58 -18.25
N GLU A 381 13.40 -48.38 -17.69
CA GLU A 381 13.84 -47.12 -18.29
C GLU A 381 15.39 -47.04 -18.34
N PRO A 382 16.00 -46.68 -19.48
CA PRO A 382 17.46 -46.61 -19.60
C PRO A 382 18.03 -45.40 -18.86
N LEU A 383 19.15 -45.60 -18.16
CA LEU A 383 19.90 -44.55 -17.48
C LEU A 383 20.66 -43.69 -18.51
N LEU A 384 20.33 -42.40 -18.60
CA LEU A 384 21.00 -41.47 -19.53
C LEU A 384 22.42 -41.08 -19.05
N PRO A 385 23.33 -40.65 -19.96
CA PRO A 385 24.72 -40.35 -19.63
C PRO A 385 24.91 -39.35 -18.48
N LEU A 386 24.12 -38.26 -18.44
CA LEU A 386 24.20 -37.28 -17.35
C LEU A 386 23.64 -37.82 -16.03
N THR A 387 22.63 -38.72 -16.07
CA THR A 387 22.09 -39.38 -14.87
C THR A 387 23.11 -40.35 -14.28
N LYS A 388 23.82 -41.09 -15.14
CA LYS A 388 24.98 -41.89 -14.72
C LYS A 388 26.09 -41.00 -14.12
N PHE A 389 26.41 -39.87 -14.76
CA PHE A 389 27.43 -38.93 -14.27
C PHE A 389 27.12 -38.40 -12.86
N ILE A 390 25.87 -37.99 -12.59
CA ILE A 390 25.52 -37.39 -11.29
C ILE A 390 25.30 -38.42 -10.18
N ILE A 391 24.83 -39.64 -10.48
CA ILE A 391 24.54 -40.66 -9.46
C ILE A 391 25.71 -41.65 -9.25
N HIS A 392 26.42 -42.05 -10.31
CA HIS A 392 27.44 -43.11 -10.24
C HIS A 392 28.88 -42.60 -10.38
N GLU A 393 29.11 -41.44 -10.99
CA GLU A 393 30.47 -40.93 -11.26
C GLU A 393 30.88 -39.81 -10.27
N GLN A 394 29.97 -39.32 -9.41
CA GLN A 394 30.32 -38.44 -8.30
C GLN A 394 30.82 -39.25 -7.08
N PRO A 395 32.05 -39.03 -6.59
CA PRO A 395 32.63 -39.81 -5.48
C PRO A 395 31.96 -39.58 -4.13
N THR A 396 31.13 -38.54 -4.04
CA THR A 396 30.40 -38.09 -2.85
C THR A 396 29.00 -38.70 -2.73
N VAL A 397 28.46 -39.29 -3.81
CA VAL A 397 27.12 -39.87 -3.84
C VAL A 397 27.16 -41.30 -3.33
N LYS A 398 26.48 -41.53 -2.22
CA LYS A 398 26.27 -42.85 -1.59
C LYS A 398 25.03 -42.80 -0.71
N SER A 399 24.52 -43.97 -0.32
CA SER A 399 23.51 -44.05 0.72
C SER A 399 24.11 -43.63 2.06
N LEU A 400 23.55 -42.59 2.68
CA LEU A 400 24.03 -42.01 3.92
C LEU A 400 23.26 -42.55 5.13
N SER A 401 23.99 -42.90 6.19
CA SER A 401 23.36 -43.03 7.52
C SER A 401 22.85 -41.68 8.02
N VAL A 402 21.89 -41.71 8.96
CA VAL A 402 21.36 -40.49 9.59
C VAL A 402 22.48 -39.65 10.23
N THR A 403 23.49 -40.29 10.81
CA THR A 403 24.67 -39.61 11.38
C THR A 403 25.49 -38.89 10.31
N GLU A 404 25.84 -39.55 9.21
CA GLU A 404 26.58 -38.92 8.10
C GLU A 404 25.79 -37.76 7.46
N LEU A 405 24.46 -37.90 7.36
CA LEU A 405 23.58 -36.84 6.88
C LEU A 405 23.59 -35.62 7.82
N MET A 406 23.56 -35.84 9.13
CA MET A 406 23.69 -34.77 10.14
C MET A 406 25.07 -34.10 10.08
N GLU A 407 26.15 -34.86 9.93
CA GLU A 407 27.50 -34.32 9.77
C GLU A 407 27.64 -33.45 8.50
N LEU A 408 27.03 -33.87 7.39
CA LEU A 408 26.97 -33.06 6.15
C LEU A 408 26.14 -31.79 6.32
N CYS A 409 25.04 -31.83 7.09
CA CYS A 409 24.29 -30.63 7.45
C CYS A 409 25.13 -29.65 8.30
N VAL A 410 25.95 -30.15 9.24
CA VAL A 410 26.89 -29.32 10.01
C VAL A 410 27.95 -28.70 9.08
N LYS A 411 28.51 -29.46 8.13
CA LYS A 411 29.45 -28.93 7.12
C LYS A 411 28.82 -27.86 6.24
N ARG A 412 27.59 -28.07 5.76
CA ARG A 412 26.77 -27.09 5.01
C ARG A 412 26.61 -25.78 5.80
N ASP A 413 26.24 -25.86 7.07
CA ASP A 413 25.95 -24.64 7.85
C ASP A 413 27.23 -23.93 8.30
N ALA A 414 28.32 -24.65 8.54
CA ALA A 414 29.66 -24.07 8.69
C ALA A 414 30.12 -23.34 7.42
N TYR A 415 29.87 -23.93 6.25
CA TYR A 415 30.17 -23.30 4.94
C TYR A 415 29.38 -22.00 4.75
N ARG A 416 28.07 -22.02 5.01
CA ARG A 416 27.20 -20.82 5.01
C ARG A 416 27.72 -19.73 5.94
N ALA A 417 28.10 -20.10 7.16
CA ALA A 417 28.66 -19.15 8.13
C ALA A 417 29.99 -18.54 7.68
N ARG A 418 30.88 -19.33 7.03
CA ARG A 418 32.12 -18.81 6.42
C ARG A 418 31.82 -17.78 5.35
N TYR A 419 30.91 -18.08 4.42
CA TYR A 419 30.57 -17.18 3.32
C TYR A 419 29.88 -15.89 3.78
N ALA A 420 28.99 -15.99 4.78
CA ALA A 420 28.32 -14.83 5.35
C ALA A 420 29.28 -13.87 6.09
N ARG A 421 30.35 -14.41 6.71
CA ARG A 421 31.44 -13.62 7.31
C ARG A 421 32.30 -12.95 6.24
N ALA A 422 32.70 -13.67 5.19
CA ALA A 422 33.48 -13.08 4.09
C ALA A 422 32.75 -11.89 3.43
N TRP A 423 31.42 -11.99 3.29
CA TRP A 423 30.61 -10.87 2.81
C TRP A 423 30.60 -9.69 3.79
N ALA A 424 30.42 -9.95 5.10
CA ALA A 424 30.46 -8.89 6.12
C ALA A 424 31.85 -8.21 6.20
N ASP A 425 32.91 -8.98 6.00
CA ASP A 425 34.29 -8.50 6.01
C ASP A 425 34.59 -7.50 4.87
N THR A 426 33.80 -7.48 3.79
CA THR A 426 33.90 -6.42 2.76
C THR A 426 33.56 -5.03 3.29
N GLY A 427 32.87 -4.93 4.45
CA GLY A 427 32.62 -3.68 5.17
C GLY A 427 33.82 -3.18 5.99
N LYS A 428 34.86 -4.00 6.24
CA LYS A 428 36.03 -3.57 7.02
C LYS A 428 36.82 -2.45 6.36
N THR A 429 36.75 -2.32 5.03
CA THR A 429 37.43 -1.30 4.23
C THR A 429 36.50 -0.18 3.76
N GLY A 430 35.30 -0.04 4.35
CA GLY A 430 34.35 1.03 4.03
C GLY A 430 32.90 0.56 4.19
N ARG A 431 32.20 0.39 3.07
CA ARG A 431 30.86 -0.22 3.05
C ARG A 431 30.90 -1.67 2.58
N GLU A 432 30.01 -2.49 3.13
CA GLU A 432 29.76 -3.84 2.60
C GLU A 432 29.35 -3.80 1.13
N VAL A 433 29.68 -4.86 0.41
CA VAL A 433 29.18 -5.15 -0.94
C VAL A 433 27.66 -5.29 -0.92
N ASP A 434 26.97 -4.57 -1.81
CA ASP A 434 25.51 -4.62 -1.91
C ASP A 434 25.04 -5.86 -2.71
N VAL A 435 25.74 -6.23 -3.80
CA VAL A 435 25.51 -7.44 -4.62
C VAL A 435 26.79 -8.01 -5.25
N ILE A 436 26.78 -9.29 -5.61
CA ILE A 436 27.82 -9.93 -6.44
C ILE A 436 27.30 -10.08 -7.88
N LEU A 437 28.10 -9.65 -8.86
CA LEU A 437 27.93 -9.97 -10.28
C LEU A 437 28.87 -11.13 -10.62
N CYS A 438 28.34 -12.22 -11.20
CA CYS A 438 29.11 -13.42 -11.49
C CYS A 438 28.58 -14.20 -12.71
N PRO A 439 29.36 -15.14 -13.27
CA PRO A 439 28.89 -16.04 -14.32
C PRO A 439 27.80 -17.00 -13.82
N PRO A 440 26.76 -17.33 -14.63
CA PRO A 440 25.81 -18.42 -14.38
C PRO A 440 26.31 -19.80 -14.87
N SER A 441 27.35 -19.79 -15.70
CA SER A 441 27.99 -20.93 -16.35
C SER A 441 29.46 -20.57 -16.60
N PHE A 442 30.31 -21.54 -16.93
CA PHE A 442 31.70 -21.23 -17.31
C PHE A 442 31.79 -20.54 -18.69
N GLY A 443 30.77 -20.64 -19.54
CA GLY A 443 30.78 -20.04 -20.88
C GLY A 443 29.39 -20.01 -21.51
N ALA A 444 29.35 -20.03 -22.84
CA ALA A 444 28.12 -20.28 -23.59
C ALA A 444 27.53 -21.66 -23.26
N ALA A 445 26.30 -21.91 -23.73
CA ALA A 445 25.63 -23.19 -23.58
C ALA A 445 26.49 -24.34 -24.16
N PRO A 446 26.86 -25.38 -23.38
CA PRO A 446 27.75 -26.42 -23.87
C PRO A 446 27.06 -27.35 -24.88
N PRO A 447 27.83 -28.15 -25.65
CA PRO A 447 27.30 -29.24 -26.46
C PRO A 447 26.56 -30.27 -25.59
N HIS A 448 25.69 -31.06 -26.23
CA HIS A 448 24.92 -32.09 -25.55
C HIS A 448 25.80 -33.12 -24.80
N GLU A 449 25.31 -33.59 -23.67
CA GLU A 449 25.94 -34.50 -22.71
C GLU A 449 27.19 -33.93 -21.99
N GLN A 450 27.47 -32.62 -22.16
CA GLN A 450 28.64 -31.93 -21.59
C GLN A 450 28.30 -30.97 -20.43
N SER A 451 27.04 -30.86 -20.00
CA SER A 451 26.61 -30.09 -18.80
C SER A 451 27.06 -30.72 -17.46
N ARG A 452 28.38 -30.93 -17.30
CA ARG A 452 29.03 -31.66 -16.19
C ARG A 452 29.62 -30.76 -15.10
N TYR A 453 29.47 -29.43 -15.21
CA TYR A 453 29.96 -28.48 -14.20
C TYR A 453 28.91 -27.44 -13.82
N TRP A 454 28.48 -27.43 -12.55
CA TRP A 454 27.37 -26.59 -12.07
C TRP A 454 27.80 -25.58 -11.00
N GLY A 455 29.10 -25.49 -10.66
CA GLY A 455 29.61 -24.74 -9.50
C GLY A 455 29.12 -23.29 -9.44
N TYR A 456 29.17 -22.59 -10.57
CA TYR A 456 28.70 -21.21 -10.76
C TYR A 456 27.24 -20.94 -10.33
N THR A 457 26.36 -21.94 -10.35
CA THR A 457 24.96 -21.76 -9.96
C THR A 457 24.59 -22.52 -8.69
N ALA A 458 25.07 -23.75 -8.53
CA ALA A 458 24.74 -24.62 -7.41
C ALA A 458 25.24 -24.08 -6.06
N GLN A 459 26.37 -23.37 -6.05
CA GLN A 459 26.90 -22.63 -4.89
C GLN A 459 25.82 -21.76 -4.21
N TRP A 460 25.06 -21.02 -5.00
CA TRP A 460 24.04 -20.10 -4.49
C TRP A 460 22.79 -20.82 -3.96
N ASN A 461 22.58 -22.09 -4.35
CA ASN A 461 21.62 -22.97 -3.70
C ASN A 461 22.16 -23.47 -2.34
N LEU A 462 23.43 -23.88 -2.25
CA LEU A 462 24.02 -24.26 -0.97
C LEU A 462 23.90 -23.12 0.05
N LEU A 463 24.20 -21.89 -0.36
CA LEU A 463 24.11 -20.70 0.47
C LEU A 463 22.69 -20.20 0.76
N ASP A 464 21.69 -20.65 -0.01
CA ASP A 464 20.31 -20.11 0.01
C ASP A 464 20.27 -18.59 -0.29
N TYR A 465 21.01 -18.17 -1.32
CA TYR A 465 21.11 -16.77 -1.74
C TYR A 465 20.29 -16.56 -3.03
N PRO A 466 19.40 -15.55 -3.12
CA PRO A 466 18.62 -15.26 -4.32
C PRO A 466 19.53 -14.76 -5.46
N GLY A 467 19.15 -15.03 -6.71
CA GLY A 467 19.92 -14.57 -7.87
C GLY A 467 19.11 -14.48 -9.16
N ALA A 468 19.38 -13.45 -9.95
CA ALA A 468 18.73 -13.15 -11.23
C ALA A 468 19.74 -13.25 -12.38
N VAL A 469 19.38 -13.98 -13.44
CA VAL A 469 20.11 -14.03 -14.71
C VAL A 469 19.53 -13.03 -15.69
N PHE A 470 20.41 -12.42 -16.48
CA PHE A 470 20.08 -11.47 -17.54
C PHE A 470 21.06 -11.61 -18.72
N PRO A 471 20.59 -11.47 -19.98
CA PRO A 471 21.45 -11.53 -21.16
C PRO A 471 22.38 -10.31 -21.24
N VAL A 472 23.61 -10.47 -21.70
CA VAL A 472 24.60 -9.38 -21.84
C VAL A 472 25.04 -9.19 -23.28
N THR A 473 25.58 -10.23 -23.89
CA THR A 473 26.23 -10.17 -25.21
C THR A 473 26.09 -11.52 -25.92
N LYS A 474 26.79 -11.73 -27.02
CA LYS A 474 26.94 -13.02 -27.72
C LYS A 474 28.41 -13.35 -27.90
N VAL A 475 28.72 -14.62 -28.19
CA VAL A 475 30.07 -15.01 -28.62
C VAL A 475 30.37 -14.43 -30.01
N ASP A 476 31.47 -13.69 -30.11
CA ASP A 476 32.04 -13.17 -31.36
C ASP A 476 33.43 -13.77 -31.58
N PRO A 477 33.60 -14.70 -32.55
CA PRO A 477 34.87 -15.34 -32.85
C PRO A 477 36.03 -14.40 -33.20
N ALA A 478 35.75 -13.13 -33.58
CA ALA A 478 36.79 -12.15 -33.89
C ALA A 478 37.52 -11.62 -32.65
N VAL A 479 36.87 -11.61 -31.48
CA VAL A 479 37.43 -11.08 -30.21
C VAL A 479 37.54 -12.13 -29.11
N ASP A 480 36.67 -13.15 -29.13
CA ASP A 480 36.61 -14.20 -28.11
C ASP A 480 37.55 -15.37 -28.44
N VAL A 481 38.81 -15.09 -28.75
CA VAL A 481 39.78 -16.11 -29.17
C VAL A 481 40.20 -17.03 -28.01
N LYS A 482 40.42 -18.32 -28.31
CA LYS A 482 40.91 -19.31 -27.33
C LYS A 482 42.39 -19.04 -26.98
N ASP A 483 42.69 -18.90 -25.69
CA ASP A 483 44.06 -18.71 -25.19
C ASP A 483 44.87 -20.03 -25.19
N THR A 484 45.63 -20.27 -26.27
CA THR A 484 46.46 -21.47 -26.41
C THR A 484 47.57 -21.61 -25.36
N ASN A 485 47.80 -20.61 -24.50
CA ASN A 485 48.80 -20.65 -23.43
C ASN A 485 48.20 -20.94 -22.04
N TYR A 486 46.87 -21.08 -21.94
CA TYR A 486 46.20 -21.33 -20.67
C TYR A 486 46.59 -22.71 -20.10
N ILE A 487 46.90 -22.75 -18.80
CA ILE A 487 47.21 -23.98 -18.07
C ILE A 487 46.04 -24.29 -17.12
N PRO A 488 45.26 -25.36 -17.36
CA PRO A 488 44.15 -25.72 -16.49
C PRO A 488 44.57 -26.05 -15.05
N LYS A 489 43.79 -25.55 -14.09
CA LYS A 489 44.01 -25.69 -12.63
C LYS A 489 43.78 -27.13 -12.14
N ASN A 490 42.88 -27.87 -12.78
CA ASN A 490 42.45 -29.23 -12.43
C ASN A 490 41.69 -29.86 -13.62
N ASP A 491 41.21 -31.09 -13.48
CA ASP A 491 40.55 -31.81 -14.58
C ASP A 491 39.16 -31.28 -14.95
N LYS A 492 38.41 -30.70 -14.01
CA LYS A 492 37.12 -30.05 -14.30
C LYS A 492 37.34 -28.79 -15.14
N ASP A 493 38.37 -28.03 -14.79
CA ASP A 493 38.83 -26.85 -15.51
C ASP A 493 39.35 -27.21 -16.91
N ARG A 494 40.15 -28.28 -17.02
CA ARG A 494 40.64 -28.83 -18.30
C ARG A 494 39.48 -29.17 -19.22
N PHE A 495 38.52 -29.95 -18.72
CA PHE A 495 37.33 -30.35 -19.47
C PHE A 495 36.53 -29.15 -19.99
N ALA A 496 36.27 -28.16 -19.13
CA ALA A 496 35.59 -26.94 -19.55
C ALA A 496 36.41 -26.15 -20.57
N TYR A 497 37.72 -26.01 -20.36
CA TYR A 497 38.61 -25.21 -21.19
C TYR A 497 38.82 -25.80 -22.59
N GLU A 498 39.08 -27.10 -22.67
CA GLU A 498 39.31 -27.81 -23.93
C GLU A 498 38.07 -27.78 -24.83
N MET A 499 36.87 -27.78 -24.24
CA MET A 499 35.58 -27.66 -24.93
C MET A 499 35.40 -26.34 -25.71
N TYR A 500 36.10 -25.26 -25.35
CA TYR A 500 35.87 -23.96 -25.99
C TYR A 500 36.38 -23.93 -27.45
N ASP A 501 35.51 -23.62 -28.39
CA ASP A 501 35.85 -23.36 -29.80
C ASP A 501 34.99 -22.18 -30.29
N PRO A 502 35.58 -21.03 -30.68
CA PRO A 502 34.79 -19.83 -30.96
C PRO A 502 33.74 -20.02 -32.06
N GLU A 503 34.05 -20.77 -33.12
CA GLU A 503 33.11 -21.02 -34.23
C GLU A 503 31.94 -21.92 -33.82
N THR A 504 32.19 -22.96 -33.01
CA THR A 504 31.13 -23.83 -32.46
C THR A 504 30.11 -23.06 -31.62
N PHE A 505 30.55 -22.03 -30.89
CA PHE A 505 29.68 -21.19 -30.06
C PHE A 505 29.26 -19.86 -30.71
N ARG A 506 29.57 -19.62 -31.99
CA ARG A 506 29.20 -18.40 -32.73
C ARG A 506 27.74 -18.02 -32.49
N ASP A 507 27.50 -16.74 -32.23
CA ASP A 507 26.18 -16.16 -31.96
C ASP A 507 25.43 -16.69 -30.71
N ALA A 508 26.01 -17.63 -29.96
CA ALA A 508 25.41 -18.15 -28.75
C ALA A 508 25.28 -17.04 -27.68
N PRO A 509 24.14 -16.94 -26.97
CA PRO A 509 23.96 -15.94 -25.93
C PRO A 509 24.95 -16.09 -24.76
N ILE A 510 25.38 -14.95 -24.24
CA ILE A 510 26.19 -14.84 -23.04
C ILE A 510 25.43 -13.97 -22.04
N SER A 511 25.22 -14.51 -20.86
CA SER A 511 24.41 -13.93 -19.80
C SER A 511 25.19 -13.91 -18.49
N LEU A 512 24.90 -12.96 -17.61
CA LEU A 512 25.47 -12.89 -16.26
C LEU A 512 24.39 -13.15 -15.21
N GLN A 513 24.77 -13.38 -13.95
CA GLN A 513 23.85 -13.40 -12.81
C GLN A 513 24.25 -12.39 -11.72
N VAL A 514 23.25 -11.71 -11.16
CA VAL A 514 23.37 -10.89 -9.95
C VAL A 514 22.88 -11.69 -8.75
N VAL A 515 23.62 -11.65 -7.64
CA VAL A 515 23.31 -12.38 -6.39
C VAL A 515 23.37 -11.43 -5.20
N ALA A 516 22.42 -11.57 -4.27
CA ALA A 516 22.42 -10.86 -2.97
C ALA A 516 22.36 -11.87 -1.81
N ARG A 517 22.36 -11.39 -0.56
CA ARG A 517 22.24 -12.28 0.62
C ARG A 517 20.85 -12.93 0.67
N LYS A 518 20.75 -14.04 1.40
CA LYS A 518 19.48 -14.71 1.73
C LYS A 518 18.39 -13.72 2.16
N GLN A 519 17.19 -13.85 1.60
CA GLN A 519 16.03 -12.98 1.84
C GLN A 519 16.20 -11.51 1.39
N GLU A 520 17.21 -11.19 0.57
CA GLU A 520 17.33 -9.91 -0.13
C GLU A 520 16.85 -10.00 -1.59
N ASP A 521 15.81 -10.80 -1.85
CA ASP A 521 15.22 -11.04 -3.17
C ASP A 521 14.92 -9.74 -3.94
N GLU A 522 14.35 -8.76 -3.24
CA GLU A 522 13.99 -7.45 -3.78
C GLU A 522 15.23 -6.61 -4.14
N LYS A 523 16.34 -6.77 -3.41
CA LYS A 523 17.62 -6.10 -3.70
C LYS A 523 18.25 -6.65 -4.98
N VAL A 524 18.11 -7.95 -5.26
CA VAL A 524 18.64 -8.55 -6.51
C VAL A 524 18.00 -7.90 -7.73
N LEU A 525 16.66 -7.80 -7.76
CA LEU A 525 15.96 -7.20 -8.89
C LEU A 525 16.20 -5.69 -8.99
N ALA A 526 16.27 -4.97 -7.86
CA ALA A 526 16.65 -3.56 -7.84
C ALA A 526 18.07 -3.33 -8.36
N ALA A 527 19.03 -4.19 -8.00
CA ALA A 527 20.41 -4.06 -8.48
C ALA A 527 20.52 -4.38 -9.97
N LEU A 528 19.71 -5.31 -10.48
CA LEU A 528 19.61 -5.59 -11.91
C LEU A 528 19.07 -4.37 -12.69
N VAL A 529 18.09 -3.63 -12.17
CA VAL A 529 17.63 -2.35 -12.77
C VAL A 529 18.78 -1.35 -12.90
N GLU A 530 19.57 -1.16 -11.83
CA GLU A 530 20.71 -0.25 -11.84
C GLU A 530 21.82 -0.71 -12.81
N ILE A 531 22.13 -2.01 -12.85
CA ILE A 531 23.12 -2.59 -13.77
C ILE A 531 22.68 -2.42 -15.23
N GLU A 532 21.42 -2.68 -15.56
CA GLU A 532 20.91 -2.49 -16.93
C GLU A 532 20.90 -1.01 -17.34
N ARG A 533 20.58 -0.10 -16.41
CA ARG A 533 20.72 1.36 -16.63
C ARG A 533 22.18 1.73 -16.93
N ALA A 534 23.13 1.18 -16.17
CA ALA A 534 24.57 1.41 -16.40
C ALA A 534 25.06 0.85 -17.76
N MET A 535 24.44 -0.23 -18.24
CA MET A 535 24.65 -0.78 -19.60
C MET A 535 23.97 0.02 -20.71
N GLY A 536 23.33 1.16 -20.41
CA GLY A 536 22.59 1.98 -21.39
C GLY A 536 21.27 1.36 -21.88
N ARG A 537 20.77 0.31 -21.20
CA ARG A 537 19.52 -0.35 -21.57
C ARG A 537 18.33 0.34 -20.93
N ASN A 538 17.92 1.47 -21.53
CA ASN A 538 16.75 2.24 -21.11
C ASN A 538 15.40 1.58 -21.48
N HIS A 539 15.29 0.25 -21.39
CA HIS A 539 14.01 -0.45 -21.45
C HIS A 539 13.20 -0.10 -20.19
N GLY A 540 12.34 0.92 -20.33
CA GLY A 540 11.49 1.48 -19.27
C GLY A 540 12.02 2.77 -18.61
N ALA A 541 13.17 3.31 -19.03
CA ALA A 541 13.80 4.50 -18.41
C ALA A 541 13.73 5.79 -19.24
N ASP A 542 13.52 5.70 -20.56
CA ASP A 542 13.29 6.89 -21.40
C ASP A 542 11.82 7.34 -21.34
N GLY A 543 11.53 8.34 -20.49
CA GLY A 543 10.51 9.39 -20.70
C GLY A 543 9.01 9.04 -20.81
N ALA A 544 8.64 7.78 -21.07
CA ALA A 544 7.25 7.37 -21.37
C ALA A 544 6.63 6.49 -20.27
N LEU A 545 7.44 5.68 -19.57
CA LEU A 545 7.00 4.78 -18.49
C LEU A 545 7.81 4.97 -17.18
N HIS A 546 8.45 6.13 -17.03
CA HIS A 546 8.78 6.73 -15.72
C HIS A 546 7.81 7.87 -15.33
N ARG A 547 6.54 7.73 -15.75
CA ARG A 547 5.52 7.81 -14.70
C ARG A 547 5.92 6.76 -13.66
N SER A 548 5.78 7.06 -12.38
CA SER A 548 5.69 5.97 -11.41
C SER A 548 4.57 5.01 -11.84
N TYR A 549 4.27 4.00 -11.03
CA TYR A 549 2.86 3.71 -10.82
C TYR A 549 2.19 4.95 -10.16
N VAL A 550 2.04 6.04 -10.94
CA VAL A 550 0.79 6.78 -11.04
C VAL A 550 -0.17 5.74 -11.55
N VAL A 551 -0.61 4.90 -10.62
CA VAL A 551 -1.76 4.07 -10.84
C VAL A 551 -2.83 5.07 -11.23
N HIS A 552 -3.38 4.93 -12.43
CA HIS A 552 -4.61 5.64 -12.75
C HIS A 552 -5.56 5.42 -11.56
N PRO A 553 -6.32 6.41 -11.08
CA PRO A 553 -7.15 6.32 -9.85
C PRO A 553 -8.28 5.27 -9.92
N GLU A 554 -8.24 4.45 -10.96
CA GLU A 554 -9.13 3.41 -11.38
C GLU A 554 -8.62 1.99 -11.03
N ASP A 555 -7.30 1.78 -10.84
CA ASP A 555 -6.64 0.49 -10.52
C ASP A 555 -5.93 0.46 -9.12
N ALA A 556 -6.00 1.55 -8.35
CA ALA A 556 -5.26 1.72 -7.08
C ALA A 556 -6.03 1.23 -5.83
N ILE A 557 -6.39 -0.06 -5.77
CA ILE A 557 -6.97 -0.70 -4.56
C ILE A 557 -6.42 -2.14 -4.47
N GLU A 558 -5.20 -2.39 -3.96
CA GLU A 558 -4.93 -2.48 -2.51
C GLU A 558 -4.29 -1.24 -1.83
N ALA A 559 -4.62 -0.03 -2.29
CA ALA A 559 -4.70 1.07 -1.33
C ALA A 559 -5.58 0.65 -0.14
N LEU A 560 -5.03 0.73 1.08
CA LEU A 560 -5.80 0.53 2.31
C LEU A 560 -7.07 1.43 2.26
N PRO A 561 -8.26 0.95 2.67
CA PRO A 561 -9.49 1.71 2.53
C PRO A 561 -9.33 3.14 3.09
N PRO A 562 -9.82 4.19 2.40
CA PRO A 562 -9.53 5.59 2.70
C PRO A 562 -9.57 5.90 4.19
N GLY A 563 -8.47 6.43 4.73
CA GLY A 563 -8.33 6.70 6.17
C GLY A 563 -7.70 5.60 7.02
N THR A 564 -7.38 4.44 6.48
CA THR A 564 -6.67 3.37 7.19
C THR A 564 -5.16 3.50 6.99
N PHE A 565 -4.39 3.65 8.08
CA PHE A 565 -2.94 3.87 8.05
C PHE A 565 -2.23 3.21 9.25
N GLN A 566 -0.94 2.95 9.12
CA GLN A 566 -0.11 2.41 10.19
C GLN A 566 0.25 3.52 11.18
N LEU A 567 -0.10 3.33 12.46
CA LEU A 567 -0.03 4.38 13.50
C LEU A 567 1.17 4.21 14.45
N ILE A 568 1.76 3.02 14.51
CA ILE A 568 2.81 2.66 15.46
C ILE A 568 3.97 2.07 14.67
N ASP A 569 5.14 2.71 14.71
CA ASP A 569 6.37 2.08 14.25
C ASP A 569 6.79 1.02 15.28
N THR A 570 6.75 -0.26 14.87
CA THR A 570 7.24 -1.40 15.68
C THR A 570 8.63 -1.85 15.24
N THR A 571 9.29 -1.06 14.40
CA THR A 571 10.52 -1.41 13.66
C THR A 571 11.61 -0.32 13.71
N GLY A 572 11.30 0.89 14.18
CA GLY A 572 12.23 1.99 14.43
C GLY A 572 12.93 2.53 13.17
N ASN A 573 12.31 2.41 12.00
CA ASN A 573 13.01 2.46 10.70
C ASN A 573 12.44 3.49 9.71
N ILE A 574 11.52 4.36 10.16
CA ILE A 574 10.81 5.28 9.26
C ILE A 574 11.38 6.70 9.38
N LYS A 575 12.17 7.13 8.38
CA LYS A 575 12.71 8.50 8.31
C LYS A 575 11.60 9.54 8.07
N GLY A 576 11.04 10.05 9.15
CA GLY A 576 10.38 11.35 9.23
C GLY A 576 10.97 12.15 10.40
N ARG A 577 10.59 13.43 10.56
CA ARG A 577 10.69 14.03 11.90
C ARG A 577 9.76 13.23 12.82
N HIS A 578 10.27 12.83 13.99
CA HIS A 578 9.47 12.21 15.05
C HIS A 578 8.91 13.32 15.97
N ALA A 579 7.95 12.98 16.84
CA ALA A 579 7.38 13.93 17.78
C ALA A 579 8.23 14.04 19.06
N ASP A 580 8.78 15.23 19.33
CA ASP A 580 9.60 15.49 20.52
C ASP A 580 8.76 15.49 21.82
N GLY A 581 8.56 14.32 22.43
CA GLY A 581 7.82 14.18 23.68
C GLY A 581 8.01 12.83 24.37
N LYS A 582 8.13 12.83 25.71
CA LYS A 582 8.30 11.60 26.52
C LYS A 582 7.20 10.57 26.21
N GLY A 583 7.58 9.47 25.54
CA GLY A 583 6.69 8.39 25.16
C GLY A 583 5.97 8.56 23.81
N GLN A 584 6.49 9.40 22.90
CA GLN A 584 5.94 9.62 21.55
C GLN A 584 6.98 9.44 20.41
N GLU A 585 8.10 8.79 20.71
CA GLU A 585 9.23 8.63 19.77
C GLU A 585 8.87 7.76 18.54
N ASP A 586 7.93 6.81 18.65
CA ASP A 586 7.49 5.92 17.55
C ASP A 586 6.43 6.52 16.60
N VAL A 587 6.17 7.84 16.64
CA VAL A 587 5.03 8.49 15.96
C VAL A 587 5.46 9.44 14.84
N LEU A 588 4.98 9.15 13.63
CA LEU A 588 5.26 9.92 12.41
C LEU A 588 4.49 11.24 12.32
N LEU A 589 5.17 12.30 11.88
CA LEU A 589 4.53 13.55 11.46
C LEU A 589 3.86 13.41 10.09
N MET A 590 2.52 13.48 10.07
CA MET A 590 1.70 13.67 8.87
C MET A 590 0.74 14.86 9.07
N PRO A 591 0.53 15.78 8.11
CA PRO A 591 1.22 15.88 6.82
C PRO A 591 2.71 16.20 6.97
N ARG A 592 3.50 15.99 5.92
CA ARG A 592 4.90 16.46 5.88
C ARG A 592 4.87 18.00 5.82
N PRO A 593 5.52 18.72 6.76
CA PRO A 593 5.60 20.18 6.69
C PRO A 593 6.46 20.62 5.49
N SER A 594 6.18 21.80 4.93
CA SER A 594 7.07 22.41 3.93
C SER A 594 8.37 22.91 4.59
N GLN A 595 9.33 23.40 3.79
CA GLN A 595 10.51 24.10 4.33
C GLN A 595 10.25 25.61 4.60
N ASP A 596 9.05 26.13 4.32
CA ASP A 596 8.68 27.52 4.55
C ASP A 596 8.45 27.79 6.05
N PRO A 597 9.17 28.74 6.69
CA PRO A 597 8.98 29.11 8.09
C PRO A 597 7.58 29.65 8.44
N ASP A 598 6.78 30.07 7.45
CA ASP A 598 5.42 30.58 7.65
C ASP A 598 4.31 29.54 7.37
N ASP A 599 4.61 28.29 6.99
CA ASP A 599 3.62 27.17 7.03
C ASP A 599 3.08 27.00 8.47
N PRO A 600 1.75 27.01 8.70
CA PRO A 600 1.15 26.77 10.02
C PRO A 600 1.63 25.50 10.75
N LEU A 601 2.05 24.46 10.03
CA LEU A 601 2.63 23.25 10.61
C LEU A 601 4.01 23.49 11.23
N ASN A 602 4.78 24.47 10.75
CA ASN A 602 6.11 24.84 11.24
C ASN A 602 6.09 25.86 12.40
N TRP A 603 4.92 26.36 12.78
CA TRP A 603 4.80 27.35 13.85
C TRP A 603 5.24 26.79 15.22
N THR A 604 5.86 27.64 16.06
CA THR A 604 6.27 27.23 17.41
C THR A 604 5.05 26.86 18.27
N PHE A 605 5.22 25.94 19.23
CA PHE A 605 4.12 25.46 20.09
C PHE A 605 3.32 26.60 20.74
N LYS A 606 4.00 27.68 21.19
CA LYS A 606 3.34 28.87 21.75
C LYS A 606 2.44 29.58 20.73
N ARG A 607 2.87 29.71 19.47
CA ARG A 607 2.11 30.31 18.36
C ARG A 607 0.91 29.41 17.98
N LYS A 608 1.12 28.09 17.90
CA LYS A 608 0.03 27.11 17.67
C LYS A 608 -1.05 27.16 18.76
N VAL A 609 -0.65 27.20 20.03
CA VAL A 609 -1.57 27.33 21.17
C VAL A 609 -2.31 28.67 21.15
N LEU A 610 -1.64 29.79 20.83
CA LEU A 610 -2.29 31.10 20.71
C LEU A 610 -3.35 31.13 19.61
N ALA A 611 -3.04 30.61 18.42
CA ALA A 611 -4.00 30.51 17.33
C ALA A 611 -5.20 29.60 17.69
N THR A 612 -4.94 28.47 18.35
CA THR A 612 -5.99 27.57 18.85
C THR A 612 -6.87 28.25 19.91
N ALA A 613 -6.28 29.06 20.80
CA ALA A 613 -7.01 29.83 21.78
C ALA A 613 -7.91 30.91 21.13
N CYS A 614 -7.48 31.53 20.03
CA CYS A 614 -8.32 32.45 19.25
C CYS A 614 -9.53 31.74 18.63
N VAL A 615 -9.34 30.54 18.06
CA VAL A 615 -10.45 29.72 17.52
C VAL A 615 -11.43 29.30 18.62
N ILE A 616 -10.92 28.85 19.78
CA ILE A 616 -11.77 28.49 20.93
C ILE A 616 -12.52 29.71 21.48
N MET A 617 -11.89 30.88 21.55
CA MET A 617 -12.53 32.14 21.97
C MET A 617 -13.70 32.50 21.04
N TYR A 618 -13.47 32.51 19.72
CA TYR A 618 -14.52 32.73 18.72
C TYR A 618 -15.66 31.71 18.87
N THR A 619 -15.32 30.43 19.05
CA THR A 619 -16.30 29.36 19.26
C THR A 619 -17.18 29.65 20.46
N ILE A 620 -16.59 30.01 21.59
CA ILE A 620 -17.33 30.27 22.82
C ILE A 620 -18.26 31.47 22.67
N THR A 621 -17.78 32.59 22.12
CA THR A 621 -18.60 33.82 22.06
C THR A 621 -19.70 33.77 20.99
N ILE A 622 -19.51 33.04 19.89
CA ILE A 622 -20.55 32.84 18.87
C ILE A 622 -21.55 31.73 19.27
N ALA A 623 -21.11 30.69 20.00
CA ALA A 623 -21.99 29.59 20.43
C ALA A 623 -22.84 29.92 21.66
N ILE A 624 -22.37 30.71 22.62
CA ILE A 624 -23.17 31.14 23.80
C ILE A 624 -24.54 31.75 23.39
N PRO A 625 -24.63 32.71 22.45
CA PRO A 625 -25.89 33.28 21.99
C PRO A 625 -26.94 32.28 21.48
N SER A 626 -26.51 31.11 20.98
CA SER A 626 -27.41 30.09 20.44
C SER A 626 -28.26 29.40 21.51
N SER A 627 -27.79 29.38 22.76
CA SER A 627 -28.38 28.61 23.86
C SER A 627 -28.73 29.45 25.10
N ALA A 628 -28.27 30.71 25.17
CA ALA A 628 -28.59 31.66 26.22
C ALA A 628 -30.11 31.81 26.51
N VAL A 629 -30.97 31.60 25.50
CA VAL A 629 -32.42 31.77 25.62
C VAL A 629 -33.10 30.66 26.44
N TYR A 630 -32.56 29.43 26.48
CA TYR A 630 -33.25 28.25 27.02
C TYR A 630 -33.62 28.32 28.53
N SER A 631 -32.88 29.07 29.35
CA SER A 631 -33.20 29.25 30.78
C SER A 631 -34.10 30.45 31.08
N ILE A 632 -34.29 31.35 30.10
CA ILE A 632 -35.03 32.61 30.23
C ILE A 632 -36.29 32.65 29.35
N VAL A 633 -36.69 31.51 28.78
CA VAL A 633 -37.92 31.35 27.99
C VAL A 633 -39.16 31.87 28.73
N THR A 634 -39.34 31.50 30.00
CA THR A 634 -40.52 31.93 30.77
C THR A 634 -40.54 33.45 31.05
N PRO A 635 -39.45 34.11 31.47
CA PRO A 635 -39.34 35.57 31.47
C PRO A 635 -39.68 36.24 30.14
N ILE A 636 -39.10 35.76 29.02
CA ILE A 636 -39.35 36.35 27.69
C ILE A 636 -40.84 36.27 27.34
N ARG A 637 -41.45 35.08 27.46
CA ARG A 637 -42.89 34.85 27.20
C ARG A 637 -43.85 35.66 28.09
N ARG A 638 -43.36 36.26 29.18
CA ARG A 638 -44.15 37.11 30.08
C ARG A 638 -44.09 38.59 29.67
N GLU A 639 -43.01 39.01 29.04
CA GLU A 639 -42.75 40.42 28.67
C GLU A 639 -42.84 40.68 27.15
N THR A 640 -43.07 39.65 26.34
CA THR A 640 -43.20 39.73 24.88
C THR A 640 -44.34 38.85 24.36
N ASP A 641 -44.81 39.12 23.15
CA ASP A 641 -45.88 38.35 22.49
C ASP A 641 -45.39 37.01 21.89
N LEU A 642 -44.19 36.56 22.26
CA LEU A 642 -43.58 35.34 21.74
C LEU A 642 -44.14 34.10 22.46
N THR A 643 -44.65 33.12 21.70
CA THR A 643 -45.05 31.83 22.27
C THR A 643 -43.84 30.92 22.51
N LEU A 644 -44.03 29.82 23.25
CA LEU A 644 -43.01 28.76 23.35
C LEU A 644 -42.65 28.18 21.97
N THR A 645 -43.65 28.09 21.08
CA THR A 645 -43.47 27.63 19.71
C THR A 645 -42.65 28.61 18.88
N ASP A 646 -42.86 29.92 19.01
CA ASP A 646 -42.04 30.94 18.32
C ASP A 646 -40.57 30.88 18.75
N ILE A 647 -40.32 30.72 20.06
CA ILE A 647 -38.96 30.65 20.59
C ILE A 647 -38.26 29.36 20.14
N ASN A 648 -38.94 28.20 20.21
CA ASN A 648 -38.38 26.93 19.75
C ASN A 648 -38.17 26.90 18.22
N ASN A 649 -39.11 27.43 17.43
CA ASN A 649 -38.99 27.55 15.98
C ASN A 649 -37.88 28.52 15.56
N GLY A 650 -37.77 29.66 16.24
CA GLY A 650 -36.69 30.62 16.02
C GLY A 650 -35.31 30.02 16.26
N THR A 651 -35.16 29.24 17.34
CA THR A 651 -33.94 28.47 17.62
C THR A 651 -33.68 27.39 16.57
N GLY A 652 -34.72 26.66 16.13
CA GLY A 652 -34.60 25.67 15.05
C GLY A 652 -34.13 26.28 13.72
N ILE A 653 -34.70 27.43 13.34
CA ILE A 653 -34.34 28.13 12.10
C ILE A 653 -32.95 28.78 12.20
N MET A 654 -32.55 29.29 13.36
CA MET A 654 -31.17 29.70 13.62
C MET A 654 -30.20 28.52 13.40
N PHE A 655 -30.49 27.32 13.89
CA PHE A 655 -29.67 26.13 13.61
C PHE A 655 -29.65 25.75 12.12
N LEU A 656 -30.78 25.86 11.41
CA LEU A 656 -30.81 25.65 9.95
C LEU A 656 -29.81 26.58 9.24
N PHE A 657 -29.84 27.88 9.55
CA PHE A 657 -28.92 28.86 8.96
C PHE A 657 -27.48 28.75 9.47
N TYR A 658 -27.24 28.27 10.70
CA TYR A 658 -25.91 27.88 11.17
C TYR A 658 -25.30 26.79 10.29
N GLY A 659 -26.08 25.82 9.81
CA GLY A 659 -25.57 24.78 8.90
C GLY A 659 -25.45 25.22 7.44
N TRP A 660 -26.53 25.79 6.90
CA TRP A 660 -26.59 26.17 5.48
C TRP A 660 -25.74 27.41 5.16
N GLY A 661 -25.51 28.28 6.14
CA GLY A 661 -24.58 29.41 6.03
C GLY A 661 -23.11 28.99 5.83
N CYS A 662 -22.71 27.80 6.31
CA CYS A 662 -21.35 27.29 6.14
C CYS A 662 -20.94 27.21 4.67
N ILE A 663 -21.85 26.79 3.77
CA ILE A 663 -21.60 26.70 2.32
C ILE A 663 -21.09 28.04 1.77
N PHE A 664 -21.68 29.15 2.23
CA PHE A 664 -21.31 30.49 1.81
C PHE A 664 -20.02 30.98 2.47
N TRP A 665 -19.95 30.92 3.81
CA TRP A 665 -18.83 31.51 4.54
C TRP A 665 -17.52 30.72 4.41
N GLN A 666 -17.60 29.39 4.29
CA GLN A 666 -16.43 28.54 4.04
C GLN A 666 -15.84 28.79 2.66
N ALA A 667 -16.68 28.97 1.63
CA ALA A 667 -16.21 29.30 0.28
C ALA A 667 -15.50 30.66 0.24
N ILE A 668 -16.05 31.68 0.91
CA ILE A 668 -15.38 33.00 1.04
C ILE A 668 -14.06 32.87 1.82
N ALA A 669 -14.07 32.13 2.94
CA ALA A 669 -12.89 31.96 3.78
C ALA A 669 -11.72 31.24 3.07
N LEU A 670 -12.02 30.22 2.25
CA LEU A 670 -11.01 29.51 1.46
C LEU A 670 -10.56 30.28 0.21
N GLN A 671 -11.41 31.16 -0.34
CA GLN A 671 -11.08 31.97 -1.52
C GLN A 671 -10.29 33.26 -1.18
N TYR A 672 -10.57 33.90 -0.04
CA TYR A 672 -10.08 35.25 0.30
C TYR A 672 -9.35 35.36 1.65
N GLY A 673 -9.27 34.27 2.43
CA GLY A 673 -8.67 34.24 3.77
C GLY A 673 -9.70 34.02 4.87
N LYS A 674 -9.32 33.25 5.91
CA LYS A 674 -10.20 32.87 7.02
C LYS A 674 -10.32 33.98 8.06
N ARG A 675 -9.24 34.72 8.30
CA ARG A 675 -9.18 35.81 9.30
C ARG A 675 -10.18 36.95 8.99
N PRO A 676 -10.33 37.44 7.74
CA PRO A 676 -11.36 38.43 7.41
C PRO A 676 -12.78 37.94 7.73
N VAL A 677 -13.08 36.66 7.48
CA VAL A 677 -14.40 36.07 7.77
C VAL A 677 -14.67 36.01 9.27
N TYR A 678 -13.70 35.55 10.07
CA TYR A 678 -13.82 35.55 11.54
C TYR A 678 -14.08 36.95 12.12
N LEU A 679 -13.32 37.95 11.69
CA LEU A 679 -13.45 39.31 12.19
C LEU A 679 -14.77 39.97 11.75
N PHE A 680 -15.16 39.80 10.48
CA PHE A 680 -16.41 40.34 9.96
C PHE A 680 -17.64 39.73 10.64
N THR A 681 -17.62 38.41 10.86
CA THR A 681 -18.76 37.71 11.50
C THR A 681 -18.88 38.02 12.99
N LEU A 682 -17.78 38.27 13.71
CA LEU A 682 -17.85 38.83 15.07
C LEU A 682 -18.50 40.22 15.10
N VAL A 683 -18.11 41.14 14.22
CA VAL A 683 -18.71 42.49 14.16
C VAL A 683 -20.22 42.40 13.84
N ALA A 684 -20.59 41.56 12.87
CA ALA A 684 -21.99 41.31 12.56
C ALA A 684 -22.75 40.75 13.78
N ALA A 685 -22.20 39.75 14.47
CA ALA A 685 -22.80 39.17 15.67
C ALA A 685 -23.03 40.21 16.79
N VAL A 686 -22.10 41.15 17.02
CA VAL A 686 -22.29 42.25 17.98
C VAL A 686 -23.53 43.09 17.62
N ILE A 687 -23.69 43.47 16.36
CA ILE A 687 -24.83 44.29 15.88
C ILE A 687 -26.16 43.51 16.00
N ILE A 688 -26.16 42.24 15.62
CA ILE A 688 -27.34 41.36 15.66
C ILE A 688 -27.78 41.10 17.11
N LEU A 689 -26.83 40.96 18.04
CA LEU A 689 -27.12 40.70 19.46
C LEU A 689 -27.49 41.97 20.24
N ALA A 690 -26.93 43.13 19.88
CA ALA A 690 -27.34 44.42 20.43
C ALA A 690 -28.81 44.73 20.10
N THR A 691 -29.26 44.35 18.91
CA THR A 691 -30.65 44.57 18.42
C THR A 691 -31.63 43.47 18.86
N ALA A 692 -31.17 42.26 19.20
CA ALA A 692 -32.03 41.13 19.54
C ALA A 692 -33.07 41.38 20.66
N PRO A 693 -32.79 42.13 21.76
CA PRO A 693 -33.79 42.49 22.77
C PRO A 693 -34.94 43.39 22.31
N LEU A 694 -34.82 44.00 21.13
CA LEU A 694 -35.86 44.86 20.54
C LEU A 694 -36.88 44.06 19.72
N CYS A 695 -36.58 42.79 19.43
CA CYS A 695 -37.43 41.90 18.64
C CYS A 695 -38.49 41.20 19.52
N THR A 696 -39.54 41.94 19.91
CA THR A 696 -40.59 41.46 20.83
C THR A 696 -41.74 40.71 20.16
N THR A 697 -41.81 40.68 18.83
CA THR A 697 -42.86 40.00 18.05
C THR A 697 -42.27 38.92 17.14
N SER A 698 -43.07 37.90 16.78
CA SER A 698 -42.61 36.66 16.13
C SER A 698 -41.80 36.89 14.83
N GLY A 699 -42.29 37.76 13.94
CA GLY A 699 -41.61 38.07 12.67
C GLY A 699 -40.21 38.67 12.84
N PRO A 700 -40.05 39.82 13.51
CA PRO A 700 -38.74 40.40 13.83
C PRO A 700 -37.82 39.47 14.62
N TYR A 701 -38.37 38.69 15.57
CA TYR A 701 -37.58 37.71 16.33
C TYR A 701 -37.02 36.62 15.40
N LEU A 702 -37.85 36.08 14.51
CA LEU A 702 -37.42 35.08 13.54
C LEU A 702 -36.39 35.64 12.55
N ALA A 703 -36.58 36.87 12.06
CA ALA A 703 -35.59 37.55 11.21
C ALA A 703 -34.24 37.71 11.94
N ASN A 704 -34.24 38.13 13.21
CA ASN A 704 -33.02 38.21 14.03
C ASN A 704 -32.32 36.84 14.15
N ARG A 705 -33.09 35.76 14.35
CA ARG A 705 -32.57 34.38 14.43
C ARG A 705 -31.98 33.88 13.11
N ILE A 706 -32.59 34.19 11.96
CA ILE A 706 -32.06 33.88 10.61
C ILE A 706 -30.70 34.55 10.40
N ILE A 707 -30.63 35.87 10.65
CA ILE A 707 -29.40 36.64 10.43
C ILE A 707 -28.30 36.18 11.42
N LEU A 708 -28.64 35.91 12.68
CA LEU A 708 -27.70 35.37 13.66
C LEU A 708 -27.13 34.01 13.24
N GLY A 709 -27.98 33.08 12.78
CA GLY A 709 -27.55 31.78 12.29
C GLY A 709 -26.65 31.89 11.05
N PHE A 710 -27.03 32.74 10.09
CA PHE A 710 -26.24 32.90 8.85
C PHE A 710 -24.85 33.47 9.12
N PHE A 711 -24.75 34.59 9.85
CA PHE A 711 -23.45 35.20 10.15
C PHE A 711 -22.64 34.41 11.19
N GLY A 712 -23.30 33.68 12.10
CA GLY A 712 -22.63 32.83 13.08
C GLY A 712 -22.15 31.48 12.53
N SER A 713 -22.59 31.05 11.34
CA SER A 713 -22.26 29.75 10.74
C SER A 713 -20.77 29.35 10.62
N PRO A 714 -19.76 30.25 10.55
CA PRO A 714 -18.36 29.79 10.55
C PRO A 714 -17.96 29.05 11.84
N VAL A 715 -18.73 29.18 12.93
CA VAL A 715 -18.48 28.43 14.19
C VAL A 715 -18.56 26.92 13.99
N GLU A 716 -19.36 26.48 13.02
CA GLU A 716 -19.70 25.06 12.81
C GLU A 716 -18.76 24.33 11.85
N SER A 717 -17.92 25.04 11.09
CA SER A 717 -17.03 24.41 10.12
C SER A 717 -15.65 25.06 10.02
N LEU A 718 -15.56 26.40 10.01
CA LEU A 718 -14.28 27.09 9.81
C LEU A 718 -13.30 26.83 10.96
N CYS A 719 -13.82 26.73 12.19
CA CYS A 719 -13.04 26.42 13.39
C CYS A 719 -12.34 25.06 13.30
N GLU A 720 -13.02 24.06 12.74
CA GLU A 720 -12.48 22.71 12.55
C GLU A 720 -11.35 22.72 11.53
N ILE A 721 -11.56 23.38 10.38
CA ILE A 721 -10.56 23.48 9.31
C ILE A 721 -9.31 24.23 9.81
N SER A 722 -9.46 25.37 10.51
CA SER A 722 -8.32 26.11 11.07
C SER A 722 -7.54 25.33 12.14
N ILE A 723 -8.17 24.40 12.89
CA ILE A 723 -7.44 23.50 13.79
C ILE A 723 -6.65 22.45 12.99
N THR A 724 -7.21 21.92 11.89
CA THR A 724 -6.51 20.94 11.06
C THR A 724 -5.32 21.50 10.29
N ASP A 725 -5.28 22.81 10.00
CA ASP A 725 -4.14 23.46 9.32
C ASP A 725 -2.88 23.55 10.18
N ILE A 726 -3.06 23.71 11.50
CA ILE A 726 -1.98 24.06 12.46
C ILE A 726 -1.37 22.81 13.11
N TRP A 727 -2.18 21.78 13.36
CA TRP A 727 -1.77 20.60 14.14
C TRP A 727 -1.56 19.35 13.28
N PHE A 728 -0.54 18.55 13.61
CA PHE A 728 -0.25 17.29 12.94
C PHE A 728 -1.29 16.21 13.28
N SER A 729 -1.45 15.22 12.41
CA SER A 729 -2.55 14.23 12.45
C SER A 729 -2.63 13.41 13.74
N HIS A 730 -1.50 13.17 14.42
CA HIS A 730 -1.47 12.50 15.72
C HIS A 730 -1.85 13.42 16.89
N GLU A 731 -1.72 14.74 16.74
CA GLU A 731 -2.13 15.76 17.73
C GLU A 731 -3.58 16.22 17.53
N ARG A 732 -4.07 16.23 16.27
CA ARG A 732 -5.42 16.70 15.88
C ARG A 732 -6.53 16.17 16.80
N PRO A 733 -6.63 14.87 17.15
CA PRO A 733 -7.73 14.37 18.00
C PRO A 733 -7.82 15.07 19.37
N LYS A 734 -6.69 15.46 19.97
CA LYS A 734 -6.64 16.15 21.26
C LYS A 734 -7.23 17.56 21.17
N PHE A 735 -6.84 18.32 20.14
CA PHE A 735 -7.29 19.71 19.98
C PHE A 735 -8.70 19.82 19.38
N MET A 736 -9.10 18.88 18.51
CA MET A 736 -10.48 18.72 18.08
C MET A 736 -11.40 18.34 19.25
N ALA A 737 -10.94 17.51 20.18
CA ALA A 737 -11.68 17.23 21.42
C ALA A 737 -11.81 18.47 22.33
N TRP A 738 -10.82 19.37 22.36
CA TRP A 738 -10.93 20.64 23.10
C TRP A 738 -11.95 21.61 22.49
N TYR A 739 -11.98 21.73 21.16
CA TYR A 739 -13.01 22.50 20.44
C TYR A 739 -14.40 21.87 20.61
N GLY A 740 -14.53 20.56 20.43
CA GLY A 740 -15.81 19.86 20.61
C GLY A 740 -16.34 19.95 22.04
N TRP A 741 -15.44 19.91 23.03
CA TRP A 741 -15.76 20.14 24.43
C TRP A 741 -16.20 21.59 24.69
N SER A 742 -15.53 22.61 24.13
CA SER A 742 -15.93 24.00 24.35
C SER A 742 -17.28 24.31 23.70
N LEU A 743 -17.54 23.80 22.49
CA LEU A 743 -18.83 23.91 21.80
C LEU A 743 -19.96 23.23 22.60
N ALA A 744 -19.74 22.01 23.08
CA ALA A 744 -20.70 21.29 23.93
C ALA A 744 -20.90 21.96 25.30
N LEU A 745 -19.86 22.62 25.84
CA LEU A 745 -19.93 23.35 27.11
C LEU A 745 -20.81 24.59 26.96
N CYS A 746 -20.67 25.36 25.88
CA CYS A 746 -21.49 26.54 25.62
C CYS A 746 -22.99 26.25 25.70
N GLY A 747 -23.44 25.12 25.14
CA GLY A 747 -24.84 24.68 25.17
C GLY A 747 -25.45 24.45 26.57
N LYS A 748 -24.62 24.38 27.63
CA LYS A 748 -25.06 24.23 29.03
C LYS A 748 -24.63 25.40 29.91
N LEU A 749 -23.45 25.96 29.65
CA LEU A 749 -22.91 27.12 30.34
C LEU A 749 -23.71 28.40 30.04
N ALA A 750 -24.17 28.60 28.79
CA ALA A 750 -24.96 29.77 28.44
C ALA A 750 -26.31 29.80 29.19
N PRO A 751 -27.17 28.76 29.16
CA PRO A 751 -28.38 28.73 30.00
C PRO A 751 -28.09 28.98 31.50
N MET A 752 -27.01 28.41 32.04
CA MET A 752 -26.62 28.60 33.43
C MET A 752 -26.33 30.08 33.74
N LEU A 753 -25.45 30.74 32.96
CA LEU A 753 -25.12 32.15 33.16
C LEU A 753 -26.33 33.07 32.90
N SER A 754 -27.10 32.80 31.84
CA SER A 754 -28.28 33.57 31.45
C SER A 754 -29.34 33.64 32.53
N GLY A 755 -29.59 32.55 33.26
CA GLY A 755 -30.57 32.56 34.34
C GLY A 755 -30.15 33.42 35.54
N PHE A 756 -28.85 33.45 35.87
CA PHE A 756 -28.32 34.35 36.91
C PHE A 756 -28.29 35.82 36.47
N ILE A 757 -27.87 36.11 35.23
CA ILE A 757 -27.89 37.46 34.66
C ILE A 757 -29.33 38.00 34.63
N ASN A 758 -30.31 37.18 34.24
CA ASN A 758 -31.72 37.57 34.26
C ASN A 758 -32.22 37.94 35.66
N VAL A 759 -31.78 37.27 36.72
CA VAL A 759 -32.21 37.58 38.10
C VAL A 759 -31.66 38.93 38.57
N GLY A 760 -30.42 39.28 38.20
CA GLY A 760 -29.80 40.55 38.59
C GLY A 760 -30.11 41.74 37.69
N MET A 761 -30.32 41.51 36.38
CA MET A 761 -30.37 42.57 35.36
C MET A 761 -31.53 42.42 34.36
N GLY A 762 -32.32 41.34 34.42
CA GLY A 762 -33.41 41.07 33.47
C GLY A 762 -32.96 40.43 32.16
N TRP A 763 -33.92 39.90 31.39
CA TRP A 763 -33.64 39.05 30.22
C TRP A 763 -32.93 39.79 29.09
N LYS A 764 -33.22 41.09 28.88
CA LYS A 764 -32.61 41.92 27.82
C LYS A 764 -31.09 42.00 27.98
N TRP A 765 -30.62 42.18 29.22
CA TRP A 765 -29.19 42.23 29.54
C TRP A 765 -28.45 40.92 29.28
N THR A 766 -29.15 39.77 29.27
CA THR A 766 -28.54 38.49 28.89
C THR A 766 -27.99 38.52 27.45
N LEU A 767 -28.76 39.09 26.51
CA LEU A 767 -28.35 39.19 25.11
C LEU A 767 -27.35 40.33 24.88
N TRP A 768 -27.44 41.43 25.63
CA TRP A 768 -26.43 42.48 25.60
C TRP A 768 -25.07 42.03 26.16
N TRP A 769 -25.03 41.21 27.21
CA TRP A 769 -23.79 40.57 27.66
C TRP A 769 -23.18 39.65 26.59
N CYS A 770 -24.02 38.94 25.82
CA CYS A 770 -23.55 38.17 24.67
C CYS A 770 -22.94 39.07 23.58
N ALA A 771 -23.47 40.28 23.35
CA ALA A 771 -22.88 41.27 22.44
C ALA A 771 -21.53 41.80 22.98
N ILE A 772 -21.44 42.10 24.27
CA ILE A 772 -20.21 42.57 24.94
C ILE A 772 -19.10 41.50 24.86
N TRP A 773 -19.41 40.23 25.10
CA TRP A 773 -18.44 39.14 24.97
C TRP A 773 -17.93 39.00 23.53
N ASN A 774 -18.80 39.11 22.52
CA ASN A 774 -18.36 39.11 21.12
C ASN A 774 -17.52 40.33 20.74
N ALA A 775 -17.80 41.51 21.32
CA ALA A 775 -16.95 42.70 21.12
C ALA A 775 -15.55 42.53 21.73
N MET A 776 -15.44 41.91 22.91
CA MET A 776 -14.13 41.59 23.51
C MET A 776 -13.39 40.51 22.71
N ALA A 777 -14.10 39.48 22.22
CA ALA A 777 -13.51 38.48 21.32
C ALA A 777 -13.05 39.08 19.99
N PHE A 778 -13.75 40.08 19.45
CA PHE A 778 -13.29 40.84 18.28
C PHE A 778 -11.96 41.54 18.55
N VAL A 779 -11.85 42.29 19.65
CA VAL A 779 -10.57 42.95 20.02
C VAL A 779 -9.46 41.93 20.19
N PHE A 780 -9.71 40.81 20.88
CA PHE A 780 -8.71 39.75 21.06
C PHE A 780 -8.28 39.11 19.73
N CYS A 781 -9.23 38.67 18.90
CA CYS A 781 -8.92 38.05 17.61
C CYS A 781 -8.27 39.04 16.64
N PHE A 782 -8.61 40.33 16.69
CA PHE A 782 -8.01 41.35 15.83
C PHE A 782 -6.48 41.44 16.03
N PHE A 783 -6.02 41.41 17.28
CA PHE A 783 -4.59 41.50 17.63
C PHE A 783 -3.84 40.15 17.62
N PHE A 784 -4.51 39.02 17.88
CA PHE A 784 -3.85 37.72 18.09
C PHE A 784 -4.18 36.61 17.08
N MET A 785 -5.26 36.73 16.29
CA MET A 785 -5.59 35.73 15.27
C MET A 785 -4.76 35.99 14.01
N GLU A 786 -3.88 35.06 13.67
CA GLU A 786 -3.12 35.04 12.41
C GLU A 786 -3.90 34.31 11.30
N GLU A 787 -3.57 34.56 10.04
CA GLU A 787 -4.13 33.79 8.92
C GLU A 787 -3.55 32.37 8.87
N THR A 788 -4.40 31.38 8.61
CA THR A 788 -4.07 29.93 8.60
C THR A 788 -4.17 29.31 7.22
N ASN A 789 -4.80 30.01 6.27
CA ASN A 789 -4.90 29.63 4.87
C ASN A 789 -3.50 29.59 4.21
N TYR A 790 -2.99 28.40 3.86
CA TYR A 790 -1.64 28.23 3.30
C TYR A 790 -1.62 27.26 2.11
N ASP A 791 -1.19 27.75 0.94
CA ASP A 791 -1.06 26.94 -0.28
C ASP A 791 0.24 26.11 -0.26
N ARG A 792 0.16 24.86 0.21
CA ARG A 792 1.27 23.90 0.09
C ARG A 792 1.47 23.53 -1.37
N LYS A 793 2.63 23.85 -1.93
CA LYS A 793 3.07 23.32 -3.22
C LYS A 793 3.85 22.03 -3.01
N HIS A 794 3.50 20.99 -3.74
CA HIS A 794 4.42 19.89 -4.01
C HIS A 794 5.39 20.35 -5.11
N ASP A 795 6.41 21.11 -4.71
CA ASP A 795 7.51 21.42 -5.61
C ASP A 795 8.29 20.12 -5.88
N HIS A 796 8.40 19.75 -7.15
CA HIS A 796 9.36 18.75 -7.61
C HIS A 796 10.76 19.34 -7.46
N VAL A 797 11.33 19.22 -6.26
CA VAL A 797 12.74 19.54 -6.04
C VAL A 797 13.55 18.49 -6.80
N LEU A 798 14.24 18.94 -7.85
CA LEU A 798 15.18 18.14 -8.62
C LEU A 798 16.29 17.61 -7.71
N GLU A 799 16.67 16.35 -7.89
CA GLU A 799 17.85 15.80 -7.21
C GLU A 799 19.11 16.51 -7.71
N GLY A 800 19.75 17.28 -6.83
CA GLY A 800 21.00 17.97 -7.12
C GLY A 800 21.28 19.09 -6.12
N GLN A 801 22.46 19.05 -5.49
CA GLN A 801 23.00 20.05 -4.57
C GLN A 801 22.32 20.15 -3.18
N VAL A 802 22.74 19.28 -2.26
CA VAL A 802 23.17 19.73 -0.91
C VAL A 802 24.53 19.08 -0.66
N ALA A 803 25.52 19.88 -0.27
CA ALA A 803 26.89 19.44 -0.07
C ALA A 803 27.07 18.60 1.21
N GLU A 804 28.22 17.94 1.29
CA GLU A 804 28.73 17.32 2.51
C GLU A 804 28.91 18.37 3.61
N ASP A 805 28.55 18.04 4.84
CA ASP A 805 29.24 18.58 6.02
C ASP A 805 29.08 17.64 7.23
N GLU A 806 30.13 17.58 8.06
CA GLU A 806 30.39 16.48 8.99
C GLU A 806 29.57 16.53 10.29
N VAL A 807 29.26 15.36 10.86
CA VAL A 807 28.74 15.25 12.23
C VAL A 807 29.91 15.12 13.21
N ALA A 808 30.33 16.24 13.79
CA ALA A 808 31.18 16.25 14.99
C ALA A 808 30.34 16.20 16.29
N PRO A 809 30.80 15.53 17.36
CA PRO A 809 29.97 15.19 18.51
C PRO A 809 29.82 16.34 19.52
N THR A 810 28.67 16.42 20.18
CA THR A 810 28.37 17.39 21.22
C THR A 810 29.18 17.16 22.50
N ALA A 811 30.01 18.15 22.87
CA ALA A 811 30.56 18.34 24.20
C ALA A 811 30.02 19.66 24.81
N ALA A 812 30.05 19.76 26.14
CA ALA A 812 29.29 20.77 26.89
C ALA A 812 30.02 22.12 27.04
N GLY A 813 29.26 23.19 27.33
CA GLY A 813 29.74 24.27 28.21
C GLY A 813 29.57 25.72 27.74
N GLU A 814 28.71 26.44 28.46
CA GLU A 814 28.88 27.85 28.89
C GLU A 814 28.82 29.00 27.86
N LYS A 815 28.85 30.23 28.41
CA LYS A 815 28.45 31.52 27.80
C LYS A 815 29.68 32.41 27.56
N SER A 816 29.61 33.33 26.59
CA SER A 816 29.68 34.79 26.84
C SER A 816 29.76 35.62 25.55
N ASP A 817 29.31 36.88 25.64
CA ASP A 817 29.37 37.91 24.59
C ASP A 817 30.80 38.38 24.27
N THR A 818 31.07 38.85 23.03
CA THR A 818 31.44 40.27 22.75
C THR A 818 31.71 40.59 21.25
N ALA A 819 31.58 41.88 20.93
CA ALA A 819 31.74 42.60 19.65
C ALA A 819 33.25 42.78 19.25
N SER A 820 33.70 43.34 18.11
CA SER A 820 33.19 43.71 16.76
C SER A 820 34.34 44.36 15.96
N ASP A 821 34.45 44.17 14.63
CA ASP A 821 34.71 45.28 13.65
C ASP A 821 34.67 44.83 12.17
N GLY A 822 34.52 45.78 11.23
CA GLY A 822 34.60 45.57 9.75
C GLY A 822 36.02 45.74 9.18
N THR A 823 36.33 45.67 7.86
CA THR A 823 35.56 45.80 6.60
C THR A 823 36.29 45.06 5.42
N VAL A 824 35.63 44.25 4.55
CA VAL A 824 35.13 44.50 3.15
C VAL A 824 36.22 44.73 2.05
N PRO A 825 36.16 44.28 0.75
CA PRO A 825 35.21 43.40 -0.02
C PRO A 825 35.84 42.29 -0.97
N VAL A 826 34.97 41.65 -1.79
CA VAL A 826 35.18 40.88 -3.07
C VAL A 826 35.32 39.34 -2.91
N ASP A 827 34.30 38.46 -3.10
CA ASP A 827 33.34 38.23 -4.23
C ASP A 827 34.04 37.53 -5.43
N GLN A 828 33.76 36.29 -5.90
CA GLN A 828 32.61 35.34 -5.83
C GLN A 828 33.12 33.86 -5.74
N GLY A 829 32.31 32.82 -5.51
CA GLY A 829 30.86 32.76 -5.27
C GLY A 829 30.38 31.39 -4.72
N GLU A 830 29.30 31.42 -3.93
CA GLU A 830 28.75 30.28 -3.20
C GLU A 830 27.41 29.78 -3.77
N SER A 831 27.05 28.55 -3.41
CA SER A 831 25.75 27.91 -3.69
C SER A 831 24.57 28.73 -3.16
N ALA A 832 23.53 28.87 -3.97
CA ALA A 832 22.32 29.61 -3.60
C ALA A 832 21.44 28.83 -2.60
N GLU A 833 21.62 29.09 -1.29
CA GLU A 833 20.58 28.79 -0.31
C GLU A 833 19.29 29.54 -0.65
N ILE A 834 18.16 28.83 -0.71
CA ILE A 834 16.84 29.43 -0.92
C ILE A 834 16.41 30.15 0.37
N GLN A 835 16.73 31.44 0.50
CA GLN A 835 16.27 32.28 1.61
C GLN A 835 14.76 32.56 1.51
N TRP A 836 13.98 31.92 2.38
CA TRP A 836 12.54 32.20 2.51
C TRP A 836 12.30 33.55 3.21
N PRO A 837 11.57 34.51 2.58
CA PRO A 837 11.34 35.83 3.15
C PRO A 837 10.35 35.77 4.33
N ARG A 838 10.86 35.81 5.56
CA ARG A 838 10.05 35.79 6.79
C ARG A 838 9.12 37.00 6.88
N LYS A 839 7.80 36.78 7.03
CA LYS A 839 6.85 37.90 7.22
C LYS A 839 7.09 38.64 8.54
N THR A 840 7.03 39.97 8.50
CA THR A 840 6.97 40.84 9.69
C THR A 840 5.66 40.64 10.46
N PHE A 841 5.63 41.00 11.75
CA PHE A 841 4.45 40.84 12.62
C PHE A 841 3.17 41.46 12.02
N TRP A 842 3.27 42.67 11.47
CA TRP A 842 2.14 43.34 10.81
C TRP A 842 1.75 42.71 9.46
N SER A 843 2.70 42.09 8.75
CA SER A 843 2.43 41.32 7.52
C SER A 843 1.71 39.99 7.82
N LYS A 844 2.01 39.38 8.97
CA LYS A 844 1.29 38.19 9.50
C LYS A 844 -0.15 38.52 9.90
N LEU A 845 -0.39 39.75 10.37
CA LEU A 845 -1.71 40.30 10.67
C LEU A 845 -2.34 41.07 9.48
N SER A 846 -2.01 40.69 8.24
CA SER A 846 -2.69 41.20 7.05
C SER A 846 -4.17 40.80 7.01
N LEU A 847 -5.03 41.64 6.42
CA LEU A 847 -6.42 41.32 6.08
C LEU A 847 -6.58 40.87 4.61
N LYS A 848 -5.50 40.85 3.84
CA LYS A 848 -5.46 40.37 2.45
C LYS A 848 -4.53 39.18 2.34
N ASP A 849 -5.07 38.08 1.82
CA ASP A 849 -4.32 36.88 1.45
C ASP A 849 -3.74 37.00 0.02
N LYS A 850 -2.94 36.01 -0.42
CA LYS A 850 -2.41 35.93 -1.79
C LYS A 850 -3.57 35.82 -2.81
N PRO A 851 -3.48 36.46 -3.99
CA PRO A 851 -4.53 36.36 -5.01
C PRO A 851 -4.59 34.94 -5.58
N ARG A 852 -5.75 34.29 -5.43
CA ARG A 852 -6.05 32.94 -5.96
C ARG A 852 -6.99 33.02 -7.17
N PRO A 853 -6.96 32.05 -8.11
CA PRO A 853 -7.98 31.92 -9.14
C PRO A 853 -9.38 31.81 -8.52
N ASN A 854 -10.41 32.34 -9.17
CA ASN A 854 -11.77 32.26 -8.66
C ASN A 854 -12.31 30.81 -8.76
N ARG A 855 -12.51 30.17 -7.62
CA ARG A 855 -12.98 28.78 -7.45
C ARG A 855 -14.22 28.71 -6.55
N LEU A 856 -14.87 29.85 -6.27
CA LEU A 856 -15.93 29.98 -5.27
C LEU A 856 -17.07 28.96 -5.46
N LEU A 857 -17.55 28.79 -6.70
CA LEU A 857 -18.63 27.85 -7.03
C LEU A 857 -18.21 26.38 -6.85
N ASP A 858 -16.97 26.03 -7.18
CA ASP A 858 -16.46 24.66 -6.97
C ASP A 858 -16.46 24.32 -5.47
N ILE A 859 -16.05 25.26 -4.61
CA ILE A 859 -16.03 25.09 -3.16
C ILE A 859 -17.46 25.05 -2.59
N MET A 860 -18.38 25.89 -3.09
CA MET A 860 -19.79 25.86 -2.65
C MET A 860 -20.51 24.55 -3.02
N ILE A 861 -20.12 23.90 -4.12
CA ILE A 861 -20.74 22.65 -4.59
C ILE A 861 -20.11 21.42 -3.93
N ALA A 862 -18.85 21.49 -3.47
CA ALA A 862 -18.13 20.34 -2.94
C ALA A 862 -18.82 19.63 -1.75
N PRO A 863 -19.40 20.33 -0.73
CA PRO A 863 -20.15 19.69 0.36
C PRO A 863 -21.33 18.81 -0.09
N PHE A 864 -21.92 19.06 -1.26
CA PHE A 864 -23.01 18.23 -1.77
C PHE A 864 -22.52 16.85 -2.26
N LYS A 865 -21.24 16.72 -2.62
CA LYS A 865 -20.64 15.42 -2.96
C LYS A 865 -20.50 14.51 -1.74
N GLY A 866 -20.32 15.08 -0.54
CA GLY A 866 -20.21 14.32 0.71
C GLY A 866 -21.43 13.44 0.99
N PHE A 867 -22.63 13.85 0.57
CA PHE A 867 -23.85 13.03 0.67
C PHE A 867 -23.77 11.72 -0.13
N THR A 868 -22.83 11.61 -1.08
CA THR A 868 -22.62 10.40 -1.87
C THR A 868 -21.69 9.37 -1.20
N TYR A 869 -21.15 9.68 -0.02
CA TYR A 869 -20.27 8.82 0.78
C TYR A 869 -21.01 8.31 2.03
N PRO A 870 -21.41 7.02 2.11
CA PRO A 870 -22.24 6.52 3.21
C PRO A 870 -21.64 6.71 4.60
N ALA A 871 -20.31 6.59 4.74
CA ALA A 871 -19.62 6.82 6.01
C ALA A 871 -19.71 8.28 6.49
N VAL A 872 -19.73 9.26 5.58
CA VAL A 872 -19.92 10.69 5.91
C VAL A 872 -21.38 10.97 6.26
N VAL A 873 -22.33 10.38 5.53
CA VAL A 873 -23.76 10.49 5.86
C VAL A 873 -24.03 9.88 7.24
N TYR A 874 -23.50 8.68 7.53
CA TYR A 874 -23.60 8.04 8.84
C TYR A 874 -22.96 8.89 9.95
N ALA A 875 -21.78 9.47 9.71
CA ALA A 875 -21.13 10.38 10.65
C ALA A 875 -21.99 11.63 10.94
N GLY A 876 -22.52 12.29 9.91
CA GLY A 876 -23.42 13.44 10.06
C GLY A 876 -24.72 13.09 10.79
N LEU A 877 -25.26 11.90 10.53
CA LEU A 877 -26.44 11.35 11.19
C LEU A 877 -26.20 11.04 12.68
N MET A 878 -25.06 10.41 13.02
CA MET A 878 -24.65 10.15 14.40
C MET A 878 -24.31 11.45 15.14
N TYR A 879 -23.65 12.39 14.47
CA TYR A 879 -23.36 13.72 15.02
C TYR A 879 -24.66 14.48 15.29
N GLY A 880 -25.59 14.53 14.33
CA GLY A 880 -26.90 15.18 14.48
C GLY A 880 -27.71 14.62 15.63
N ALA A 881 -27.90 13.29 15.64
CA ALA A 881 -28.66 12.60 16.67
C ALA A 881 -28.12 12.87 18.08
N ASN A 882 -26.82 12.59 18.30
CA ASN A 882 -26.24 12.59 19.64
C ASN A 882 -25.84 13.98 20.16
N SER A 883 -25.56 14.96 19.29
CA SER A 883 -25.21 16.33 19.72
C SER A 883 -26.42 17.26 19.84
N LEU A 884 -27.39 17.20 18.92
CA LEU A 884 -28.49 18.17 18.84
C LEU A 884 -29.89 17.56 18.96
N VAL A 885 -30.20 16.37 18.41
CA VAL A 885 -31.57 15.83 18.47
C VAL A 885 -31.94 15.45 19.90
N TRP A 886 -31.20 14.55 20.54
CA TRP A 886 -31.48 14.11 21.91
C TRP A 886 -31.46 15.29 22.89
N GLN A 887 -30.49 16.19 22.72
CA GLN A 887 -30.39 17.42 23.50
C GLN A 887 -31.55 18.40 23.23
N GLY A 888 -32.07 18.46 22.02
CA GLY A 888 -33.18 19.34 21.62
C GLY A 888 -34.49 18.99 22.31
N PHE A 889 -34.83 17.69 22.39
CA PHE A 889 -35.96 17.21 23.18
C PHE A 889 -35.88 17.71 24.63
N GLN A 890 -34.69 17.65 25.26
CA GLN A 890 -34.50 18.10 26.63
C GLN A 890 -34.49 19.64 26.75
N ASN A 891 -33.61 20.33 26.03
CA ASN A 891 -33.43 21.78 26.13
C ASN A 891 -34.71 22.57 25.78
N GLY A 892 -35.49 22.12 24.79
CA GLY A 892 -36.73 22.78 24.36
C GLY A 892 -37.90 22.72 25.36
N THR A 893 -37.78 21.92 26.42
CA THR A 893 -38.84 21.70 27.43
C THR A 893 -38.38 21.98 28.87
N ILE A 894 -37.11 21.70 29.19
CA ILE A 894 -36.63 21.60 30.57
C ILE A 894 -36.76 22.88 31.41
N GLY A 895 -36.54 24.05 30.82
CA GLY A 895 -36.76 25.33 31.51
C GLY A 895 -38.24 25.55 31.90
N THR A 896 -39.16 25.11 31.04
CA THR A 896 -40.60 25.18 31.30
C THR A 896 -41.03 24.12 32.32
N VAL A 897 -40.51 22.89 32.23
CA VAL A 897 -40.77 21.80 33.17
C VAL A 897 -40.33 22.17 34.59
N TYR A 898 -39.09 22.62 34.78
CA TYR A 898 -38.62 23.02 36.11
C TYR A 898 -39.45 24.16 36.71
N THR A 899 -39.81 25.16 35.90
CA THR A 899 -40.59 26.32 36.37
C THR A 899 -42.04 25.94 36.73
N LEU A 900 -42.74 25.23 35.82
CA LEU A 900 -44.19 25.01 35.93
C LEU A 900 -44.58 23.77 36.72
N GLN A 901 -43.75 22.72 36.75
CA GLN A 901 -44.07 21.46 37.45
C GLN A 901 -43.30 21.27 38.75
N TYR A 902 -42.10 21.84 38.86
CA TYR A 902 -41.23 21.72 40.04
C TYR A 902 -41.10 23.03 40.83
N GLY A 903 -41.72 24.13 40.37
CA GLY A 903 -41.75 25.41 41.07
C GLY A 903 -40.40 26.13 41.16
N PHE A 904 -39.44 25.80 40.30
CA PHE A 904 -38.11 26.41 40.34
C PHE A 904 -38.17 27.89 39.93
N SER A 905 -37.47 28.74 40.69
CA SER A 905 -37.15 30.10 40.26
C SER A 905 -36.16 30.08 39.09
N THR A 906 -35.99 31.21 38.37
CA THR A 906 -34.99 31.31 37.29
C THR A 906 -33.56 30.99 37.77
N ALA A 907 -33.23 31.30 39.04
CA ALA A 907 -31.97 30.90 39.67
C ALA A 907 -31.90 29.39 39.94
N GLY A 908 -33.01 28.75 40.32
CA GLY A 908 -33.09 27.29 40.45
C GLY A 908 -32.94 26.57 39.10
N VAL A 909 -33.55 27.10 38.03
CA VAL A 909 -33.36 26.62 36.65
C VAL A 909 -31.88 26.77 36.24
N ALA A 910 -31.26 27.92 36.51
CA ALA A 910 -29.84 28.14 36.26
C ALA A 910 -28.96 27.12 36.99
N ALA A 911 -29.19 26.92 38.29
CA ALA A 911 -28.47 25.95 39.10
C ALA A 911 -28.64 24.51 38.57
N ALA A 912 -29.82 24.14 38.06
CA ALA A 912 -30.05 22.83 37.47
C ALA A 912 -29.23 22.55 36.20
N TYR A 913 -28.82 23.58 35.45
CA TYR A 913 -27.91 23.44 34.30
C TYR A 913 -26.46 23.11 34.70
N SER A 914 -26.07 23.29 35.96
CA SER A 914 -24.74 22.88 36.46
C SER A 914 -24.48 21.38 36.28
N GLY A 915 -25.51 20.53 36.37
CA GLY A 915 -25.40 19.10 36.04
C GLY A 915 -25.02 18.87 34.57
N GLY A 916 -25.51 19.71 33.65
CA GLY A 916 -25.07 19.70 32.26
C GLY A 916 -23.59 20.08 32.11
N VAL A 917 -23.13 21.11 32.82
CA VAL A 917 -21.71 21.51 32.83
C VAL A 917 -20.81 20.39 33.37
N ILE A 918 -21.18 19.76 34.48
CA ILE A 918 -20.47 18.61 35.06
C ILE A 918 -20.44 17.43 34.08
N GLY A 919 -21.56 17.13 33.43
CA GLY A 919 -21.64 16.09 32.40
C GLY A 919 -20.71 16.34 31.22
N THR A 920 -20.64 17.58 30.71
CA THR A 920 -19.70 17.93 29.63
C THR A 920 -18.23 17.81 30.06
N ILE A 921 -17.88 18.15 31.31
CA ILE A 921 -16.52 17.95 31.86
C ILE A 921 -16.17 16.45 31.93
N ILE A 922 -17.09 15.61 32.43
CA ILE A 922 -16.91 14.15 32.49
C ILE A 922 -16.77 13.55 31.09
N GLY A 923 -17.63 13.96 30.16
CA GLY A 923 -17.57 13.52 28.76
C GLY A 923 -16.28 13.93 28.05
N GLY A 924 -15.81 15.16 28.27
CA GLY A 924 -14.52 15.64 27.74
C GLY A 924 -13.33 14.82 28.27
N TYR A 925 -13.30 14.52 29.58
CA TYR A 925 -12.28 13.65 30.17
C TYR A 925 -12.32 12.22 29.59
N TYR A 926 -13.53 11.67 29.42
CA TYR A 926 -13.73 10.35 28.82
C TYR A 926 -13.19 10.31 27.39
N CYS A 927 -13.56 11.26 26.52
CA CYS A 927 -13.04 11.35 25.15
C CYS A 927 -11.51 11.41 25.11
N GLY A 928 -10.90 12.30 25.92
CA GLY A 928 -9.45 12.50 25.91
C GLY A 928 -8.64 11.30 26.41
N LYS A 929 -9.12 10.58 27.43
CA LYS A 929 -8.39 9.46 28.05
C LYS A 929 -8.76 8.11 27.44
N VAL A 930 -10.05 7.82 27.27
CA VAL A 930 -10.52 6.52 26.81
C VAL A 930 -10.41 6.39 25.29
N GLY A 931 -10.65 7.47 24.52
CA GLY A 931 -10.48 7.47 23.07
C GLY A 931 -9.07 7.09 22.64
N ASN A 932 -8.06 7.82 23.14
CA ASN A 932 -6.65 7.51 22.85
C ASN A 932 -6.25 6.09 23.29
N MET A 933 -6.67 5.66 24.49
CA MET A 933 -6.39 4.31 24.99
C MET A 933 -7.01 3.22 24.09
N LEU A 934 -8.23 3.43 23.60
CA LEU A 934 -8.97 2.45 22.81
C LEU A 934 -8.40 2.35 21.39
N THR A 935 -8.14 3.47 20.72
CA THR A 935 -7.50 3.49 19.39
C THR A 935 -6.13 2.80 19.41
N ILE A 936 -5.26 3.11 20.40
CA ILE A 936 -3.93 2.49 20.50
C ILE A 936 -4.04 0.99 20.80
N ARG A 937 -4.93 0.57 21.71
CA ARG A 937 -5.13 -0.86 22.03
C ARG A 937 -5.67 -1.65 20.84
N MET A 938 -6.61 -1.08 20.08
CA MET A 938 -7.16 -1.73 18.88
C MET A 938 -6.13 -1.78 17.75
N ALA A 939 -5.39 -0.70 17.50
CA ALA A 939 -4.29 -0.70 16.52
C ALA A 939 -3.21 -1.73 16.85
N ARG A 940 -2.79 -1.84 18.12
CA ARG A 940 -1.83 -2.89 18.57
C ARG A 940 -2.38 -4.31 18.38
N ARG A 941 -3.68 -4.52 18.63
CA ARG A 941 -4.36 -5.80 18.38
C ARG A 941 -4.51 -6.11 16.87
N ASN A 942 -4.48 -5.08 16.02
CA ASN A 942 -4.59 -5.17 14.56
C ASN A 942 -3.23 -4.99 13.85
N GLY A 943 -2.14 -5.50 14.46
CA GLY A 943 -0.81 -5.50 13.83
C GLY A 943 -0.18 -4.12 13.58
N GLY A 944 -0.60 -3.08 14.31
CA GLY A 944 -0.13 -1.70 14.14
C GLY A 944 -1.00 -0.83 13.22
N ILE A 945 -2.02 -1.41 12.57
CA ILE A 945 -2.91 -0.72 11.63
C ILE A 945 -4.07 -0.05 12.38
N SER A 946 -4.21 1.26 12.20
CA SER A 946 -5.34 2.04 12.74
C SER A 946 -6.43 2.21 11.68
N GLU A 947 -7.65 1.78 12.02
CA GLU A 947 -8.86 1.99 11.21
C GLU A 947 -9.72 3.12 11.82
N PRO A 948 -10.34 3.99 11.02
CA PRO A 948 -11.26 5.03 11.50
C PRO A 948 -12.38 4.50 12.39
N GLU A 949 -12.90 3.29 12.09
CA GLU A 949 -13.97 2.62 12.83
C GLU A 949 -13.68 2.44 14.32
N HIS A 950 -12.40 2.38 14.73
CA HIS A 950 -12.01 2.31 16.15
C HIS A 950 -12.59 3.46 16.99
N THR A 951 -12.78 4.65 16.38
CA THR A 951 -13.34 5.83 17.06
C THR A 951 -14.83 5.69 17.41
N LEU A 952 -15.59 4.87 16.66
CA LEU A 952 -17.03 4.69 16.86
C LEU A 952 -17.37 3.95 18.16
N TYR A 953 -16.44 3.17 18.72
CA TYR A 953 -16.63 2.48 19.99
C TYR A 953 -16.80 3.43 21.20
N LEU A 954 -16.51 4.73 21.05
CA LEU A 954 -16.87 5.73 22.06
C LEU A 954 -18.38 5.76 22.32
N PHE A 955 -19.22 5.49 21.31
CA PHE A 955 -20.69 5.47 21.44
C PHE A 955 -21.24 4.21 22.13
N VAL A 956 -20.41 3.22 22.52
CA VAL A 956 -20.87 2.08 23.34
C VAL A 956 -21.48 2.56 24.67
N VAL A 957 -20.97 3.66 25.22
CA VAL A 957 -21.54 4.30 26.42
C VAL A 957 -22.88 4.98 26.11
N SER A 958 -23.06 5.55 24.91
CA SER A 958 -24.31 6.16 24.44
C SER A 958 -25.47 5.18 24.33
N ILE A 959 -25.20 3.91 24.01
CA ILE A 959 -26.20 2.83 23.99
C ILE A 959 -26.95 2.73 25.33
N PHE A 960 -26.26 3.00 26.45
CA PHE A 960 -26.85 2.97 27.79
C PHE A 960 -27.29 4.37 28.26
N LEU A 961 -26.47 5.41 28.04
CA LEU A 961 -26.77 6.76 28.52
C LEU A 961 -28.00 7.37 27.86
N VAL A 962 -28.20 7.20 26.55
CA VAL A 962 -29.32 7.83 25.83
C VAL A 962 -30.66 7.26 26.29
N PRO A 963 -30.90 5.94 26.32
CA PRO A 963 -32.15 5.38 26.84
C PRO A 963 -32.35 5.68 28.33
N PHE A 964 -31.29 5.59 29.15
CA PHE A 964 -31.36 5.93 30.58
C PHE A 964 -31.81 7.38 30.79
N GLY A 965 -31.19 8.35 30.12
CA GLY A 965 -31.52 9.76 30.25
C GLY A 965 -32.93 10.08 29.76
N MET A 966 -33.37 9.47 28.64
CA MET A 966 -34.70 9.71 28.08
C MET A 966 -35.81 9.07 28.91
N ILE A 967 -35.67 7.80 29.30
CA ILE A 967 -36.66 7.11 30.15
C ILE A 967 -36.79 7.81 31.50
N LEU A 968 -35.67 8.15 32.14
CA LEU A 968 -35.69 8.85 33.44
C LEU A 968 -36.29 10.25 33.34
N TYR A 969 -36.15 10.94 32.20
CA TYR A 969 -36.82 12.24 31.98
C TYR A 969 -38.33 12.06 31.80
N GLY A 970 -38.76 11.15 30.91
CA GLY A 970 -40.17 10.87 30.66
C GLY A 970 -40.93 10.40 31.90
N LEU A 971 -40.35 9.46 32.66
CA LEU A 971 -40.88 8.99 33.94
C LEU A 971 -40.84 10.10 35.00
N GLY A 972 -39.73 10.84 35.08
CA GLY A 972 -39.56 11.92 36.06
C GLY A 972 -40.62 13.00 35.91
N VAL A 973 -40.85 13.47 34.69
CA VAL A 973 -41.89 14.46 34.37
C VAL A 973 -43.30 13.92 34.63
N THR A 974 -43.58 12.66 34.26
CA THR A 974 -44.95 12.11 34.33
C THR A 974 -45.38 11.69 35.74
N TYR A 975 -44.45 11.19 36.55
CA TYR A 975 -44.72 10.72 37.91
C TYR A 975 -44.21 11.68 39.01
N HIS A 976 -43.79 12.89 38.63
CA HIS A 976 -43.26 13.92 39.54
C HIS A 976 -42.14 13.41 40.47
N VAL A 977 -41.23 12.60 39.92
CA VAL A 977 -40.07 12.05 40.66
C VAL A 977 -39.14 13.19 41.09
N HIS A 978 -38.51 13.06 42.27
CA HIS A 978 -37.63 14.09 42.83
C HIS A 978 -36.69 14.73 41.78
N TRP A 979 -36.72 16.07 41.68
CA TRP A 979 -36.10 16.90 40.62
C TRP A 979 -34.64 16.54 40.30
N PHE A 980 -33.89 16.00 41.26
CA PHE A 980 -32.53 15.51 41.08
C PHE A 980 -32.41 14.47 39.95
N ALA A 981 -33.45 13.66 39.73
CA ALA A 981 -33.53 12.74 38.59
C ALA A 981 -33.40 13.48 37.25
N LEU A 982 -34.09 14.62 37.09
CA LEU A 982 -34.01 15.46 35.89
C LEU A 982 -32.62 16.11 35.74
N VAL A 983 -31.94 16.43 36.84
CA VAL A 983 -30.54 16.88 36.81
C VAL A 983 -29.61 15.75 36.33
N MET A 984 -29.80 14.52 36.82
CA MET A 984 -29.02 13.35 36.36
C MET A 984 -29.23 13.03 34.88
N THR A 985 -30.42 13.27 34.32
CA THR A 985 -30.62 13.13 32.86
C THR A 985 -29.83 14.18 32.07
N GLN A 986 -29.70 15.42 32.56
CA GLN A 986 -28.85 16.42 31.93
C GLN A 986 -27.37 16.04 31.98
N VAL A 987 -26.90 15.44 33.10
CA VAL A 987 -25.53 14.91 33.21
C VAL A 987 -25.31 13.84 32.14
N ALA A 988 -26.19 12.84 32.05
CA ALA A 988 -26.09 11.74 31.08
C ALA A 988 -26.12 12.24 29.63
N MET A 989 -27.01 13.17 29.30
CA MET A 989 -27.10 13.73 27.95
C MET A 989 -25.90 14.63 27.61
N ALA A 990 -25.38 15.39 28.56
CA ALA A 990 -24.21 16.25 28.35
C ALA A 990 -22.92 15.43 28.15
N ILE A 991 -22.77 14.30 28.86
CA ILE A 991 -21.72 13.31 28.55
C ILE A 991 -21.87 12.85 27.09
N ASN A 992 -23.07 12.44 26.67
CA ASN A 992 -23.34 11.99 25.30
C ASN A 992 -22.99 13.03 24.22
N ALA A 993 -23.36 14.29 24.43
CA ALA A 993 -23.06 15.37 23.48
C ALA A 993 -21.54 15.56 23.26
N ALA A 994 -20.74 15.44 24.32
CA ALA A 994 -19.28 15.55 24.24
C ALA A 994 -18.60 14.42 23.45
N LEU A 995 -19.25 13.25 23.31
CA LEU A 995 -18.72 12.12 22.52
C LEU A 995 -18.74 12.38 21.01
N CYS A 996 -19.59 13.29 20.54
CA CYS A 996 -19.96 13.37 19.12
C CYS A 996 -18.82 13.86 18.21
N VAL A 997 -18.07 14.86 18.68
CA VAL A 997 -16.96 15.45 17.90
C VAL A 997 -15.75 14.51 17.90
N ALA A 998 -15.42 13.90 19.04
CA ALA A 998 -14.30 12.95 19.15
C ALA A 998 -14.58 11.58 18.48
N GLY A 999 -15.86 11.21 18.36
CA GLY A 999 -16.32 9.98 17.70
C GLY A 999 -16.75 10.21 16.24
N ALA A 1000 -17.98 10.67 16.02
CA ALA A 1000 -18.60 10.67 14.69
C ALA A 1000 -17.93 11.63 13.70
N LEU A 1001 -17.59 12.85 14.13
CA LEU A 1001 -16.97 13.84 13.24
C LEU A 1001 -15.50 13.46 12.93
N ASN A 1002 -14.77 13.01 13.95
CA ASN A 1002 -13.44 12.44 13.79
C ASN A 1002 -13.45 11.19 12.87
N TYR A 1003 -14.51 10.37 12.90
CA TYR A 1003 -14.69 9.25 11.97
C TYR A 1003 -14.80 9.72 10.51
N ALA A 1004 -15.58 10.77 10.22
CA ALA A 1004 -15.67 11.35 8.86
C ALA A 1004 -14.33 11.92 8.38
N ILE A 1005 -13.66 12.71 9.22
CA ILE A 1005 -12.35 13.33 8.92
C ILE A 1005 -11.29 12.26 8.68
N SER A 1006 -11.23 11.26 9.58
CA SER A 1006 -10.27 10.16 9.49
C SER A 1006 -10.53 9.29 8.26
N SER A 1007 -11.79 9.10 7.84
CA SER A 1007 -12.15 8.30 6.66
C SER A 1007 -11.77 8.94 5.32
N TYR A 1008 -11.68 10.27 5.23
CA TYR A 1008 -11.48 10.98 3.95
C TYR A 1008 -10.56 12.20 4.09
N THR A 1009 -9.37 11.99 4.65
CA THR A 1009 -8.44 13.05 5.10
C THR A 1009 -8.20 14.17 4.07
N GLU A 1010 -7.91 13.84 2.81
CA GLU A 1010 -7.62 14.80 1.73
C GLU A 1010 -8.80 15.74 1.39
N LEU A 1011 -10.05 15.35 1.68
CA LEU A 1011 -11.26 16.15 1.44
C LEU A 1011 -11.98 16.50 2.77
N SER A 1012 -11.26 16.39 3.89
CA SER A 1012 -11.83 16.52 5.24
C SER A 1012 -12.66 17.79 5.44
N GLY A 1013 -12.22 18.93 4.89
CA GLY A 1013 -12.93 20.20 4.97
C GLY A 1013 -14.32 20.19 4.32
N ASP A 1014 -14.51 19.48 3.21
CA ASP A 1014 -15.82 19.35 2.54
C ASP A 1014 -16.73 18.36 3.29
N MET A 1015 -16.15 17.26 3.79
CA MET A 1015 -16.89 16.22 4.51
C MET A 1015 -17.40 16.69 5.88
N VAL A 1016 -16.64 17.56 6.56
CA VAL A 1016 -17.08 18.30 7.75
C VAL A 1016 -18.35 19.10 7.44
N THR A 1017 -18.36 19.88 6.37
CA THR A 1017 -19.52 20.71 5.98
C THR A 1017 -20.76 19.86 5.70
N THR A 1018 -20.60 18.69 5.06
CA THR A 1018 -21.71 17.73 4.87
C THR A 1018 -22.26 17.24 6.21
N CYS A 1019 -21.41 16.84 7.14
CA CYS A 1019 -21.81 16.40 8.47
C CYS A 1019 -22.60 17.50 9.21
N VAL A 1020 -22.13 18.75 9.12
CA VAL A 1020 -22.76 19.94 9.72
C VAL A 1020 -24.12 20.25 9.09
N LEU A 1021 -24.26 20.14 7.76
CA LEU A 1021 -25.54 20.31 7.06
C LEU A 1021 -26.58 19.29 7.54
N ILE A 1022 -26.19 18.01 7.66
CA ILE A 1022 -27.05 16.94 8.19
C ILE A 1022 -27.44 17.25 9.63
N ARG A 1023 -26.44 17.49 10.50
CA ARG A 1023 -26.60 17.77 11.94
C ARG A 1023 -27.59 18.90 12.22
N ASN A 1024 -27.44 20.02 11.50
CA ASN A 1024 -28.26 21.21 11.68
C ASN A 1024 -29.66 21.08 11.06
N THR A 1025 -29.80 20.36 9.94
CA THR A 1025 -31.12 20.05 9.36
C THR A 1025 -31.93 19.13 10.27
N MET A 1026 -31.30 18.14 10.90
CA MET A 1026 -31.93 17.29 11.94
C MET A 1026 -32.34 18.11 13.17
N SER A 1027 -31.50 19.06 13.61
CA SER A 1027 -31.82 19.96 14.72
C SER A 1027 -33.05 20.83 14.42
N PHE A 1028 -33.14 21.41 13.22
CA PHE A 1028 -34.31 22.19 12.78
C PHE A 1028 -35.59 21.35 12.83
N ALA A 1029 -35.60 20.17 12.19
CA ALA A 1029 -36.74 19.26 12.17
C ALA A 1029 -37.19 18.85 13.59
N THR A 1030 -36.22 18.63 14.49
CA THR A 1030 -36.49 18.28 15.89
C THR A 1030 -37.13 19.44 16.65
N ASN A 1031 -36.54 20.63 16.61
CA ASN A 1031 -37.07 21.80 17.35
C ASN A 1031 -38.49 22.18 16.88
N TYR A 1032 -38.80 21.98 15.60
CA TYR A 1032 -40.16 22.19 15.06
C TYR A 1032 -41.15 21.08 15.49
N GLY A 1033 -40.70 19.82 15.57
CA GLY A 1033 -41.54 18.66 15.89
C GLY A 1033 -41.79 18.38 17.38
N VAL A 1034 -40.90 18.83 18.28
CA VAL A 1034 -40.98 18.53 19.73
C VAL A 1034 -42.28 19.02 20.37
N THR A 1035 -42.63 20.30 20.20
CA THR A 1035 -43.81 20.89 20.88
C THR A 1035 -45.13 20.27 20.41
N PRO A 1036 -45.41 20.11 19.10
CA PRO A 1036 -46.63 19.44 18.64
C PRO A 1036 -46.73 17.97 19.10
N TRP A 1037 -45.62 17.22 19.07
CA TRP A 1037 -45.63 15.81 19.44
C TRP A 1037 -45.90 15.60 20.95
N LEU A 1038 -45.29 16.43 21.80
CA LEU A 1038 -45.57 16.41 23.26
C LEU A 1038 -47.00 16.78 23.59
N ASN A 1039 -47.59 17.76 22.88
CA ASN A 1039 -48.99 18.14 23.07
C ASN A 1039 -49.95 17.02 22.65
N ALA A 1040 -49.60 16.20 21.65
CA ALA A 1040 -50.45 15.13 21.12
C ALA A 1040 -50.33 13.81 21.89
N SER A 1041 -49.14 13.45 22.40
CA SER A 1041 -48.87 12.12 22.99
C SER A 1041 -48.39 12.13 24.44
N GLY A 1042 -48.10 13.30 25.00
CA GLY A 1042 -47.60 13.43 26.38
C GLY A 1042 -46.14 13.00 26.57
N TYR A 1043 -45.55 13.41 27.70
CA TYR A 1043 -44.12 13.22 27.97
C TYR A 1043 -43.70 11.74 28.03
N LEU A 1044 -44.44 10.88 28.71
CA LEU A 1044 -44.05 9.47 28.86
C LEU A 1044 -43.88 8.76 27.50
N VAL A 1045 -44.88 8.86 26.62
CA VAL A 1045 -44.88 8.17 25.32
C VAL A 1045 -43.78 8.72 24.41
N VAL A 1046 -43.63 10.04 24.32
CA VAL A 1046 -42.60 10.67 23.47
C VAL A 1046 -41.20 10.27 23.93
N TYR A 1047 -40.88 10.42 25.22
CA TYR A 1047 -39.52 10.15 25.71
C TYR A 1047 -39.18 8.65 25.73
N CYS A 1048 -40.12 7.75 26.00
CA CYS A 1048 -39.91 6.31 25.84
C CYS A 1048 -39.72 5.90 24.36
N THR A 1049 -40.44 6.53 23.43
CA THR A 1049 -40.24 6.31 21.99
C THR A 1049 -38.86 6.80 21.53
N VAL A 1050 -38.46 8.00 21.94
CA VAL A 1050 -37.12 8.56 21.67
C VAL A 1050 -36.02 7.72 22.32
N ALA A 1051 -36.25 7.14 23.50
CA ALA A 1051 -35.32 6.20 24.13
C ALA A 1051 -35.12 4.92 23.30
N GLY A 1052 -36.20 4.33 22.78
CA GLY A 1052 -36.15 3.15 21.92
C GLY A 1052 -35.43 3.42 20.59
N ILE A 1053 -35.74 4.56 19.95
CA ILE A 1053 -35.04 5.02 18.74
C ILE A 1053 -33.55 5.24 19.07
N GLY A 1054 -33.24 5.93 20.16
CA GLY A 1054 -31.87 6.22 20.60
C GLY A 1054 -31.04 4.97 20.92
N LEU A 1055 -31.66 3.90 21.44
CA LEU A 1055 -31.04 2.60 21.65
C LEU A 1055 -30.63 1.96 20.30
N VAL A 1056 -31.59 1.81 19.38
CA VAL A 1056 -31.37 1.21 18.05
C VAL A 1056 -30.36 2.03 17.25
N TRP A 1057 -30.45 3.36 17.31
CA TRP A 1057 -29.56 4.27 16.61
C TRP A 1057 -28.12 4.16 17.10
N ASN A 1058 -27.88 4.14 18.41
CA ASN A 1058 -26.51 3.96 18.92
C ASN A 1058 -26.01 2.52 18.72
N ALA A 1059 -26.89 1.51 18.78
CA ALA A 1059 -26.53 0.12 18.47
C ALA A 1059 -26.10 -0.09 17.00
N SER A 1060 -26.50 0.80 16.08
CA SER A 1060 -26.04 0.79 14.68
C SER A 1060 -24.51 0.93 14.55
N LEU A 1061 -23.80 1.39 15.58
CA LEU A 1061 -22.33 1.42 15.61
C LEU A 1061 -21.73 0.02 15.37
N PHE A 1062 -22.39 -1.06 15.79
CA PHE A 1062 -21.91 -2.42 15.55
C PHE A 1062 -22.03 -2.84 14.07
N VAL A 1063 -23.04 -2.32 13.37
CA VAL A 1063 -23.17 -2.50 11.91
C VAL A 1063 -22.07 -1.70 11.22
N MET A 1064 -21.86 -0.44 11.61
CA MET A 1064 -20.85 0.41 10.98
C MET A 1064 -19.40 -0.03 11.29
N THR A 1065 -19.12 -0.56 12.48
CA THR A 1065 -17.79 -1.14 12.78
C THR A 1065 -17.56 -2.47 12.07
N ARG A 1066 -18.61 -3.21 11.68
CA ARG A 1066 -18.50 -4.47 10.93
C ARG A 1066 -18.37 -4.28 9.42
N TYR A 1067 -19.03 -3.27 8.85
CA TYR A 1067 -19.12 -3.04 7.40
C TYR A 1067 -18.57 -1.68 6.94
N GLY A 1068 -18.13 -0.81 7.85
CA GLY A 1068 -17.64 0.54 7.52
C GLY A 1068 -16.38 0.52 6.65
N ARG A 1069 -15.49 -0.45 6.90
CA ARG A 1069 -14.33 -0.74 6.04
C ARG A 1069 -14.77 -1.04 4.60
N ASP A 1070 -15.76 -1.93 4.43
CA ASP A 1070 -16.30 -2.32 3.12
C ASP A 1070 -16.97 -1.13 2.41
N LEU A 1071 -17.69 -0.28 3.16
CA LEU A 1071 -18.31 0.95 2.64
C LEU A 1071 -17.27 1.98 2.21
N ARG A 1072 -16.18 2.18 2.97
CA ARG A 1072 -15.06 3.05 2.58
C ARG A 1072 -14.35 2.52 1.33
N GLN A 1073 -14.13 1.21 1.25
CA GLN A 1073 -13.54 0.54 0.08
C GLN A 1073 -14.43 0.68 -1.16
N TRP A 1074 -15.75 0.51 -1.03
CA TRP A 1074 -16.73 0.74 -2.11
C TRP A 1074 -16.66 2.17 -2.68
N THR A 1075 -16.46 3.17 -1.82
CA THR A 1075 -16.31 4.57 -2.25
C THR A 1075 -14.90 4.99 -2.67
N ALA A 1076 -13.88 4.16 -2.48
CA ALA A 1076 -12.47 4.56 -2.61
C ALA A 1076 -12.12 5.09 -4.01
N LYS A 1077 -12.59 4.42 -5.09
CA LYS A 1077 -12.40 4.88 -6.47
C LYS A 1077 -13.06 6.23 -6.76
N ARG A 1078 -14.21 6.52 -6.13
CA ARG A 1078 -14.86 7.84 -6.24
C ARG A 1078 -14.09 8.91 -5.47
N TYR A 1079 -13.63 8.57 -4.27
CA TYR A 1079 -12.84 9.45 -3.41
C TYR A 1079 -11.57 9.93 -4.10
N TRP A 1080 -10.73 9.02 -4.60
CA TRP A 1080 -9.47 9.41 -5.25
C TRP A 1080 -9.67 10.24 -6.52
N ARG A 1081 -10.72 9.95 -7.31
CA ARG A 1081 -11.12 10.78 -8.45
C ARG A 1081 -11.58 12.19 -8.04
N ASP A 1082 -12.25 12.35 -6.91
CA ASP A 1082 -12.62 13.68 -6.39
C ASP A 1082 -11.40 14.41 -5.78
N VAL A 1083 -10.46 13.70 -5.15
CA VAL A 1083 -9.16 14.22 -4.68
C VAL A 1083 -8.32 14.75 -5.85
N GLU A 1084 -8.18 13.99 -6.94
CA GLU A 1084 -7.45 14.46 -8.13
C GLU A 1084 -8.08 15.70 -8.74
N ARG A 1085 -9.41 15.75 -8.84
CA ARG A 1085 -10.12 16.95 -9.30
C ARG A 1085 -9.92 18.14 -8.38
N ALA A 1086 -9.81 17.92 -7.07
CA ALA A 1086 -9.48 18.96 -6.11
C ALA A 1086 -8.02 19.42 -6.26
N ARG A 1087 -7.05 18.49 -6.36
CA ARG A 1087 -5.61 18.80 -6.56
C ARG A 1087 -5.34 19.51 -7.88
N ALA A 1088 -5.93 19.07 -9.00
CA ALA A 1088 -5.85 19.73 -10.30
C ALA A 1088 -6.43 21.15 -10.28
N LYS A 1089 -7.38 21.43 -9.38
CA LYS A 1089 -7.93 22.76 -9.10
C LYS A 1089 -7.22 23.49 -7.96
N GLY A 1090 -6.19 22.94 -7.33
CA GLY A 1090 -5.52 23.53 -6.16
C GLY A 1090 -6.43 23.76 -4.96
N LEU A 1091 -7.39 22.85 -4.73
CA LEU A 1091 -8.39 22.86 -3.64
C LEU A 1091 -8.15 21.78 -2.57
N SER A 1092 -7.24 20.83 -2.84
CA SER A 1092 -6.72 19.85 -1.89
C SER A 1092 -5.21 20.05 -1.77
N HIS A 1093 -4.70 19.86 -0.57
CA HIS A 1093 -3.27 19.94 -0.26
C HIS A 1093 -2.50 18.67 -0.65
#